data_AF-A0A3P3R8C1-F1
#
_entry.id   AF-A0A3P3R8C1-F1
#
_cell.length_a   1.000
_cell.length_b   1.000
_cell.length_c   1.000
_cell.angle_alpha   90.00
_cell.angle_beta   90.00
_cell.angle_gamma   90.00
#
_symmetry.space_group_name_H-M   'P 1'
#
loop_
_entity.id
_entity.type
_entity.pdbx_description
1 polymer ?
#
loop_
_entity_poly.entity_id
_entity_poly.type
_entity_poly.pdbx_seq_one_letter_code
_entity_poly.pdbx_strand_id
1 'polypeptide(L)'
;MASDAIAGSASVWVLGTFAVYLLVLIGIGLYTSRFMDSVGDYVIGGRQIGPVVTGFSERASEMSGWLTLGVPADAYGTGIMAFLNGLGMIPADLFSWAAIAKRLRKYTELVRSVTLPTFFAHRLGDDTGRVKGVSAVVLMLFEGGYVGAQIVAAGTLLQILTGIEPLVGIVVGGVIVIGYTFLGGYFAVAWSDYFQGTIILMAFIVLPIIAFIDIGLPFEALAQNGSSLTSITAGATGWAAAFGIISYAAIGLGVPGNPHIMVRFMGIDRVKNVRLAALVAQLFMFVAYIGAAFVGLYALAVFGGGTIENGDAVMPMLTLNLLPDVLAGIVLAAALAAMMSSADSQLLVATSAVVEDVYHGFFDRDATQAQLVRYSRYVTLGLGVASVAFAVLARNTPIYTLVLDYAWGGLGAAIGPTIIATLWWKRVTAEGSIASMIVGTVTMILWTQLPTVLEAVGLMPAESAGFWYGLVTVYGLFPAFVLSVLTLVIVSLFTSPPDGVDERFATFDKPLSAVLSEDDSPEYATDGGAVAASTASDPKVITEADNVRNHVAAVAAENTTVDAGQPAVTGEHHEHADLSVFPPAITREMVTNESTGRVIAVAYPHRVYETETDVDRPFMSSYTDDHVVSVDCSRRLAVRADMIPETGGQTVSDVIVLPSELDQRQADEKARSQAFKWTLRTSVLADVPETEITRVVDAYKLYWVVERPSGAVIIDSIQGTERTLDGCELHS
;
A
#
# COMPACT_ATOMS: atom_id res chain seq x y z
N MET A 1 -27.59 25.32 -21.56
CA MET A 1 -28.66 24.70 -22.40
C MET A 1 -28.25 23.39 -23.10
N ALA A 2 -26.96 23.13 -23.39
CA ALA A 2 -26.54 21.89 -24.08
C ALA A 2 -26.44 20.64 -23.19
N SER A 3 -26.11 20.77 -21.89
CA SER A 3 -26.03 19.62 -20.96
C SER A 3 -27.40 19.01 -20.65
N ASP A 4 -28.42 19.85 -20.43
CA ASP A 4 -29.80 19.40 -20.19
C ASP A 4 -30.45 18.80 -21.45
N ALA A 5 -29.96 19.14 -22.64
CA ALA A 5 -30.49 18.63 -23.91
C ALA A 5 -30.05 17.18 -24.22
N ILE A 6 -29.02 16.67 -23.54
CA ILE A 6 -28.40 15.36 -23.81
C ILE A 6 -28.48 14.42 -22.59
N ALA A 7 -28.85 14.93 -21.42
CA ALA A 7 -29.15 14.10 -20.26
C ALA A 7 -30.24 13.05 -20.61
N GLY A 8 -29.88 11.77 -20.57
CA GLY A 8 -30.78 10.67 -20.93
C GLY A 8 -30.86 10.37 -22.43
N SER A 9 -29.95 10.89 -23.24
CA SER A 9 -29.84 10.59 -24.67
C SER A 9 -29.09 9.29 -24.97
N ALA A 10 -28.48 8.64 -23.96
CA ALA A 10 -27.74 7.41 -24.18
C ALA A 10 -28.67 6.30 -24.69
N SER A 11 -28.22 5.59 -25.72
CA SER A 11 -29.01 4.50 -26.28
C SER A 11 -29.07 3.30 -25.32
N VAL A 12 -30.04 2.40 -25.55
CA VAL A 12 -30.15 1.15 -24.80
C VAL A 12 -28.88 0.30 -24.88
N TRP A 13 -28.10 0.41 -25.97
CA TRP A 13 -26.84 -0.32 -26.15
C TRP A 13 -25.71 0.27 -25.30
N VAL A 14 -25.66 1.60 -25.16
CA VAL A 14 -24.72 2.29 -24.24
C VAL A 14 -24.98 1.81 -22.82
N LEU A 15 -26.24 1.88 -22.38
CA LEU A 15 -26.66 1.47 -21.03
C LEU A 15 -26.44 -0.03 -20.78
N GLY A 16 -26.72 -0.88 -21.77
CA GLY A 16 -26.50 -2.32 -21.67
C GLY A 16 -25.03 -2.68 -21.50
N THR A 17 -24.14 -2.04 -22.26
CA THR A 17 -22.69 -2.25 -22.16
C THR A 17 -22.15 -1.78 -20.81
N PHE A 18 -22.62 -0.62 -20.35
CA PHE A 18 -22.30 -0.08 -19.03
C PHE A 18 -22.75 -1.00 -17.89
N ALA A 19 -23.95 -1.58 -17.99
CA ALA A 19 -24.47 -2.53 -17.02
C ALA A 19 -23.66 -3.84 -16.99
N VAL A 20 -23.26 -4.38 -18.15
CA VAL A 20 -22.40 -5.58 -18.24
C VAL A 20 -21.07 -5.33 -17.53
N TYR A 21 -20.47 -4.17 -17.72
CA TYR A 21 -19.24 -3.79 -17.03
C TYR A 21 -19.40 -3.80 -15.50
N LEU A 22 -20.49 -3.23 -14.97
CA LEU A 22 -20.75 -3.25 -13.53
C LEU A 22 -20.92 -4.68 -12.98
N LEU A 23 -21.58 -5.56 -13.73
CA LEU A 23 -21.74 -6.95 -13.36
C LEU A 23 -20.39 -7.70 -13.33
N VAL A 24 -19.50 -7.44 -14.30
CA VAL A 24 -18.15 -8.01 -14.34
C VAL A 24 -17.36 -7.61 -13.11
N LEU A 25 -17.40 -6.32 -12.73
CA LEU A 25 -16.71 -5.86 -11.52
C LEU A 25 -17.24 -6.48 -10.24
N ILE A 26 -18.57 -6.52 -10.06
CA ILE A 26 -19.17 -7.19 -8.91
C ILE A 26 -18.72 -8.67 -8.87
N GLY A 27 -18.66 -9.33 -10.03
CA GLY A 27 -18.13 -10.69 -10.15
C GLY A 27 -16.68 -10.83 -9.69
N ILE A 28 -15.79 -9.94 -10.11
CA ILE A 28 -14.37 -9.91 -9.69
C ILE A 28 -14.25 -9.70 -8.18
N GLY A 29 -15.02 -8.77 -7.61
CA GLY A 29 -14.99 -8.48 -6.16
C GLY A 29 -15.49 -9.66 -5.33
N LEU A 30 -16.60 -10.29 -5.72
CA LEU A 30 -17.13 -11.47 -5.05
C LEU A 30 -16.17 -12.66 -5.13
N TYR A 31 -15.51 -12.86 -6.27
CA TYR A 31 -14.54 -13.94 -6.45
C TYR A 31 -13.28 -13.72 -5.58
N THR A 32 -12.72 -12.51 -5.61
CA THR A 32 -11.46 -12.19 -4.91
C THR A 32 -11.62 -12.08 -3.39
N SER A 33 -12.81 -11.74 -2.90
CA SER A 33 -13.12 -11.66 -1.46
C SER A 33 -12.86 -12.95 -0.68
N ARG A 34 -12.77 -14.10 -1.37
CA ARG A 34 -12.52 -15.43 -0.79
C ARG A 34 -11.05 -15.69 -0.41
N PHE A 35 -10.13 -14.81 -0.78
CA PHE A 35 -8.68 -15.00 -0.56
C PHE A 35 -8.11 -14.10 0.56
N MET A 36 -8.94 -13.61 1.48
CA MET A 36 -8.57 -12.54 2.42
C MET A 36 -8.74 -12.97 3.89
N ASP A 37 -7.67 -13.46 4.52
CA ASP A 37 -7.70 -14.01 5.88
C ASP A 37 -7.00 -13.15 6.96
N SER A 38 -6.25 -12.09 6.59
CA SER A 38 -5.51 -11.23 7.54
C SER A 38 -5.49 -9.73 7.20
N VAL A 39 -5.18 -8.86 8.18
CA VAL A 39 -5.06 -7.40 7.97
C VAL A 39 -3.90 -7.05 7.03
N GLY A 40 -2.77 -7.76 7.09
CA GLY A 40 -1.66 -7.55 6.15
C GLY A 40 -2.05 -7.86 4.69
N ASP A 41 -2.90 -8.87 4.48
CA ASP A 41 -3.49 -9.16 3.17
C ASP A 41 -4.53 -8.11 2.75
N TYR A 42 -5.24 -7.56 3.72
CA TYR A 42 -6.23 -6.51 3.52
C TYR A 42 -5.63 -5.14 3.22
N VAL A 43 -4.49 -4.76 3.80
CA VAL A 43 -3.97 -3.38 3.70
C VAL A 43 -2.86 -3.24 2.65
N ILE A 44 -1.96 -4.24 2.53
CA ILE A 44 -0.83 -4.19 1.58
C ILE A 44 -0.67 -5.46 0.74
N GLY A 45 -1.68 -6.35 0.75
CA GLY A 45 -1.69 -7.58 -0.06
C GLY A 45 -0.56 -8.53 0.27
N GLY A 46 -0.13 -8.54 1.54
CA GLY A 46 0.94 -9.41 2.02
C GLY A 46 2.31 -9.19 1.36
N ARG A 47 2.50 -8.08 0.62
CA ARG A 47 3.70 -7.78 -0.18
C ARG A 47 4.04 -8.83 -1.24
N GLN A 48 3.02 -9.27 -1.97
CA GLN A 48 3.17 -10.32 -2.98
C GLN A 48 2.75 -9.86 -4.38
N ILE A 49 2.40 -8.59 -4.55
CA ILE A 49 1.92 -8.07 -5.84
C ILE A 49 3.09 -7.88 -6.80
N GLY A 50 2.97 -8.51 -7.98
CA GLY A 50 3.98 -8.41 -9.04
C GLY A 50 4.09 -7.00 -9.64
N PRO A 51 5.18 -6.69 -10.35
CA PRO A 51 5.46 -5.33 -10.82
C PRO A 51 4.44 -4.75 -11.80
N VAL A 52 3.90 -5.56 -12.70
CA VAL A 52 2.94 -5.09 -13.71
C VAL A 52 1.62 -4.70 -13.05
N VAL A 53 1.08 -5.58 -12.20
CA VAL A 53 -0.15 -5.32 -11.43
C VAL A 53 0.06 -4.13 -10.50
N THR A 54 1.22 -4.01 -9.85
CA THR A 54 1.54 -2.86 -9.00
C THR A 54 1.53 -1.56 -9.79
N GLY A 55 2.19 -1.51 -10.96
CA GLY A 55 2.25 -0.31 -11.79
C GLY A 55 0.88 0.10 -12.33
N PHE A 56 0.06 -0.85 -12.78
CA PHE A 56 -1.32 -0.58 -13.18
C PHE A 56 -2.19 -0.17 -11.99
N SER A 57 -2.04 -0.82 -10.84
CA SER A 57 -2.84 -0.52 -9.65
C SER A 57 -2.58 0.87 -9.12
N GLU A 58 -1.31 1.21 -9.03
CA GLU A 58 -0.90 2.53 -8.61
C GLU A 58 -1.45 3.59 -9.57
N ARG A 59 -1.32 3.39 -10.89
CA ARG A 59 -1.93 4.29 -11.88
C ARG A 59 -3.44 4.35 -11.83
N ALA A 60 -4.15 3.23 -11.93
CA ALA A 60 -5.62 3.24 -11.96
C ALA A 60 -6.22 3.85 -10.70
N SER A 61 -5.54 3.72 -9.55
CA SER A 61 -5.96 4.38 -8.32
C SER A 61 -5.77 5.89 -8.32
N GLU A 62 -4.79 6.40 -9.08
CA GLU A 62 -4.56 7.83 -9.31
C GLU A 62 -5.51 8.39 -10.39
N MET A 63 -5.74 7.62 -11.45
CA MET A 63 -6.62 7.98 -12.57
C MET A 63 -8.06 7.97 -12.08
N SER A 64 -8.53 9.13 -11.61
CA SER A 64 -9.87 9.30 -11.03
C SER A 64 -10.81 10.05 -11.98
N GLY A 65 -11.97 10.49 -11.48
CA GLY A 65 -12.83 11.47 -12.13
C GLY A 65 -12.08 12.72 -12.60
N TRP A 66 -10.94 13.04 -11.96
CA TRP A 66 -10.09 14.17 -12.33
C TRP A 66 -9.46 13.99 -13.73
N LEU A 67 -8.92 12.81 -14.06
CA LEU A 67 -8.34 12.57 -15.40
C LEU A 67 -9.47 12.40 -16.42
N THR A 68 -10.53 11.70 -16.05
CA THR A 68 -11.60 11.31 -16.99
C THR A 68 -12.56 12.41 -17.35
N LEU A 69 -12.89 13.29 -16.41
CA LEU A 69 -13.78 14.42 -16.64
C LEU A 69 -13.04 15.75 -16.48
N GLY A 70 -12.21 15.89 -15.44
CA GLY A 70 -11.52 17.14 -15.11
C GLY A 70 -10.49 17.62 -16.16
N VAL A 71 -9.55 16.78 -16.60
CA VAL A 71 -8.52 17.17 -17.58
C VAL A 71 -9.12 17.50 -18.95
N PRO A 72 -10.09 16.73 -19.48
CA PRO A 72 -10.83 17.14 -20.68
C PRO A 72 -11.56 18.47 -20.51
N ALA A 73 -12.18 18.71 -19.34
CA ALA A 73 -12.85 19.98 -19.03
C ALA A 73 -11.86 21.15 -19.03
N ASP A 74 -10.71 20.97 -18.39
CA ASP A 74 -9.63 21.96 -18.36
C ASP A 74 -9.10 22.24 -19.78
N ALA A 75 -8.80 21.20 -20.57
CA ALA A 75 -8.35 21.36 -21.96
C ALA A 75 -9.40 22.03 -22.88
N TYR A 76 -10.69 21.81 -22.63
CA TYR A 76 -11.76 22.51 -23.33
C TYR A 76 -11.80 24.01 -22.97
N GLY A 77 -11.48 24.38 -21.72
CA GLY A 77 -11.47 25.76 -21.25
C GLY A 77 -10.17 26.54 -21.53
N THR A 78 -9.02 25.88 -21.40
CA THR A 78 -7.68 26.52 -21.44
C THR A 78 -6.85 26.14 -22.67
N GLY A 79 -7.33 25.20 -23.49
CA GLY A 79 -6.67 24.79 -24.73
C GLY A 79 -5.32 24.12 -24.47
N ILE A 80 -4.27 24.57 -25.16
CA ILE A 80 -2.92 23.97 -25.07
C ILE A 80 -2.33 24.06 -23.66
N MET A 81 -2.75 25.05 -22.85
CA MET A 81 -2.25 25.19 -21.48
C MET A 81 -2.54 23.96 -20.61
N ALA A 82 -3.65 23.23 -20.84
CA ALA A 82 -3.99 22.03 -20.07
C ALA A 82 -2.94 20.91 -20.18
N PHE A 83 -2.10 20.89 -21.23
CA PHE A 83 -0.98 19.93 -21.29
C PHE A 83 0.05 20.16 -20.19
N LEU A 84 0.06 21.34 -19.56
CA LEU A 84 0.89 21.63 -18.40
C LEU A 84 0.48 20.83 -17.15
N ASN A 85 -0.70 20.18 -17.11
CA ASN A 85 -1.01 19.19 -16.08
C ASN A 85 0.10 18.12 -15.96
N GLY A 86 0.72 17.74 -17.08
CA GLY A 86 1.85 16.81 -17.09
C GLY A 86 3.19 17.43 -16.64
N LEU A 87 3.34 18.76 -16.67
CA LEU A 87 4.58 19.46 -16.31
C LEU A 87 4.97 19.20 -14.85
N GLY A 88 3.99 19.24 -13.94
CA GLY A 88 4.18 18.92 -12.54
C GLY A 88 4.17 17.43 -12.27
N MET A 89 3.15 16.73 -12.80
CA MET A 89 2.92 15.34 -12.42
C MET A 89 4.03 14.40 -12.88
N ILE A 90 4.44 14.45 -14.15
CA ILE A 90 5.38 13.48 -14.71
C ILE A 90 6.72 13.50 -13.95
N PRO A 91 7.36 14.66 -13.70
CA PRO A 91 8.61 14.70 -12.95
C PRO A 91 8.47 14.28 -11.48
N ALA A 92 7.41 14.72 -10.80
CA ALA A 92 7.19 14.38 -9.39
C ALA A 92 6.91 12.90 -9.19
N ASP A 93 6.21 12.30 -10.14
CA ASP A 93 5.93 10.89 -10.13
C ASP A 93 7.15 10.04 -10.46
N LEU A 94 7.93 10.44 -11.46
CA LEU A 94 9.25 9.86 -11.73
C LEU A 94 10.15 9.93 -10.49
N PHE A 95 10.14 11.05 -9.76
CA PHE A 95 10.84 11.17 -8.49
C PHE A 95 10.30 10.19 -7.44
N SER A 96 8.99 10.04 -7.32
CA SER A 96 8.37 9.11 -6.37
C SER A 96 8.78 7.66 -6.66
N TRP A 97 8.75 7.23 -7.92
CA TRP A 97 9.21 5.91 -8.33
C TRP A 97 10.73 5.72 -8.18
N ALA A 98 11.53 6.70 -8.59
CA ALA A 98 12.99 6.59 -8.58
C ALA A 98 13.59 6.70 -7.18
N ALA A 99 13.01 7.54 -6.32
CA ALA A 99 13.56 7.91 -5.02
C ALA A 99 12.76 7.33 -3.85
N ILE A 100 11.44 7.54 -3.82
CA ILE A 100 10.58 7.16 -2.67
C ILE A 100 10.34 5.66 -2.65
N ALA A 101 9.89 5.07 -3.76
CA ALA A 101 9.34 3.72 -3.79
C ALA A 101 10.29 2.66 -3.21
N LYS A 102 11.57 2.67 -3.64
CA LYS A 102 12.58 1.74 -3.14
C LYS A 102 12.85 1.90 -1.65
N ARG A 103 13.01 3.15 -1.18
CA ARG A 103 13.32 3.42 0.24
C ARG A 103 12.12 3.08 1.11
N LEU A 104 10.94 3.55 0.74
CA LEU A 104 9.72 3.32 1.49
C LEU A 104 9.39 1.83 1.59
N ARG A 105 9.46 1.07 0.49
CA ARG A 105 9.24 -0.39 0.48
C ARG A 105 10.16 -1.11 1.47
N LYS A 106 11.43 -0.71 1.50
CA LYS A 106 12.46 -1.33 2.35
C LYS A 106 12.26 -0.97 3.81
N TYR A 107 12.02 0.31 4.11
CA TYR A 107 11.88 0.80 5.49
C TYR A 107 10.67 0.20 6.16
N THR A 108 9.52 0.26 5.49
CA THR A 108 8.26 -0.29 6.01
C THR A 108 8.34 -1.80 6.23
N GLU A 109 9.25 -2.50 5.57
CA GLU A 109 9.52 -3.92 5.83
C GLU A 109 10.36 -4.16 7.07
N LEU A 110 11.39 -3.35 7.27
CA LEU A 110 12.23 -3.43 8.45
C LEU A 110 11.46 -3.14 9.73
N VAL A 111 10.53 -2.18 9.69
CA VAL A 111 9.67 -1.83 10.84
C VAL A 111 8.30 -2.50 10.83
N ARG A 112 8.06 -3.46 9.91
CA ARG A 112 6.79 -4.21 9.73
C ARG A 112 5.52 -3.34 9.70
N SER A 113 5.62 -2.11 9.20
CA SER A 113 4.48 -1.21 9.07
C SER A 113 3.67 -1.51 7.83
N VAL A 114 2.35 -1.56 7.99
CA VAL A 114 1.38 -1.73 6.91
C VAL A 114 0.68 -0.43 6.52
N THR A 115 0.73 0.60 7.38
CA THR A 115 0.19 1.95 7.12
C THR A 115 1.29 3.02 7.16
N LEU A 116 1.05 4.16 6.50
CA LEU A 116 1.93 5.33 6.60
C LEU A 116 1.98 5.96 8.00
N PRO A 117 0.86 6.15 8.72
CA PRO A 117 0.91 6.72 10.07
C PRO A 117 1.76 5.88 11.03
N THR A 118 1.63 4.55 10.97
CA THR A 118 2.49 3.65 11.76
C THR A 118 3.95 3.76 11.34
N PHE A 119 4.25 3.81 10.03
CA PHE A 119 5.61 4.07 9.56
C PHE A 119 6.18 5.39 10.11
N PHE A 120 5.41 6.48 10.10
CA PHE A 120 5.84 7.76 10.65
C PHE A 120 6.12 7.65 12.15
N ALA A 121 5.23 7.04 12.93
CA ALA A 121 5.42 6.87 14.36
C ALA A 121 6.71 6.12 14.68
N HIS A 122 6.97 4.99 14.01
CA HIS A 122 8.21 4.23 14.21
C HIS A 122 9.46 5.00 13.80
N ARG A 123 9.43 5.65 12.63
CA ARG A 123 10.56 6.42 12.13
C ARG A 123 10.86 7.63 13.02
N LEU A 124 9.84 8.24 13.60
CA LEU A 124 9.95 9.42 14.46
C LEU A 124 10.13 9.06 15.94
N GLY A 125 10.07 7.77 16.31
CA GLY A 125 10.16 7.32 17.71
C GLY A 125 9.01 7.83 18.57
N ASP A 126 7.81 7.95 18.00
CA ASP A 126 6.64 8.44 18.71
C ASP A 126 5.85 7.29 19.36
N ASP A 127 6.14 7.03 20.63
CA ASP A 127 5.42 6.04 21.45
C ASP A 127 4.09 6.59 22.00
N THR A 128 3.84 7.90 21.86
CA THR A 128 2.60 8.53 22.34
C THR A 128 1.45 8.37 21.35
N GLY A 129 1.75 7.95 20.11
CA GLY A 129 0.81 7.77 19.01
C GLY A 129 0.22 9.07 18.46
N ARG A 130 0.72 10.25 18.88
CA ARG A 130 0.21 11.55 18.41
C ARG A 130 0.37 11.72 16.91
N VAL A 131 1.49 11.27 16.35
CA VAL A 131 1.74 11.25 14.90
C VAL A 131 0.73 10.35 14.21
N LYS A 132 0.47 9.14 14.76
CA LYS A 132 -0.54 8.22 14.23
C LYS A 132 -1.92 8.89 14.18
N GLY A 133 -2.37 9.45 15.30
CA GLY A 133 -3.68 10.10 15.42
C GLY A 133 -3.86 11.32 14.51
N VAL A 134 -2.88 12.24 14.47
CA VAL A 134 -2.95 13.41 13.59
C VAL A 134 -2.95 12.99 12.12
N SER A 135 -2.09 12.04 11.74
CA SER A 135 -2.07 11.52 10.38
C SER A 135 -3.42 10.90 10.02
N ALA A 136 -3.97 10.02 10.87
CA ALA A 136 -5.26 9.38 10.62
C ALA A 136 -6.41 10.39 10.43
N VAL A 137 -6.43 11.50 11.19
CA VAL A 137 -7.41 12.57 11.00
C VAL A 137 -7.26 13.26 9.65
N VAL A 138 -6.03 13.58 9.25
CA VAL A 138 -5.74 14.16 7.92
C VAL A 138 -6.17 13.19 6.81
N LEU A 139 -5.89 11.90 6.95
CA LEU A 139 -6.29 10.87 5.99
C LEU A 139 -7.81 10.76 5.89
N MET A 140 -8.52 10.65 7.01
CA MET A 140 -9.99 10.60 7.01
C MET A 140 -10.61 11.82 6.32
N LEU A 141 -10.07 13.02 6.60
CA LEU A 141 -10.61 14.27 6.05
C LEU A 141 -10.44 14.33 4.53
N PHE A 142 -9.21 14.16 4.03
CA PHE A 142 -8.92 14.38 2.62
C PHE A 142 -9.22 13.17 1.75
N GLU A 143 -8.94 11.94 2.21
CA GLU A 143 -9.29 10.73 1.45
C GLU A 143 -10.81 10.52 1.43
N GLY A 144 -11.51 10.80 2.54
CA GLY A 144 -12.97 10.80 2.57
C GLY A 144 -13.58 11.84 1.63
N GLY A 145 -12.99 13.04 1.57
CA GLY A 145 -13.34 14.06 0.58
C GLY A 145 -13.05 13.61 -0.86
N TYR A 146 -11.96 12.89 -1.08
CA TYR A 146 -11.60 12.35 -2.40
C TYR A 146 -12.62 11.31 -2.86
N VAL A 147 -13.02 10.38 -2.00
CA VAL A 147 -14.10 9.41 -2.27
C VAL A 147 -15.39 10.15 -2.60
N GLY A 148 -15.72 11.22 -1.86
CA GLY A 148 -16.86 12.06 -2.14
C GLY A 148 -16.80 12.72 -3.53
N ALA A 149 -15.62 13.21 -3.95
CA ALA A 149 -15.40 13.73 -5.30
C ALA A 149 -15.65 12.67 -6.39
N GLN A 150 -15.24 11.42 -6.14
CA GLN A 150 -15.51 10.32 -7.07
C GLN A 150 -16.99 9.98 -7.16
N ILE A 151 -17.72 10.07 -6.04
CA ILE A 151 -19.17 9.88 -6.02
C ILE A 151 -19.89 10.99 -6.78
N VAL A 152 -19.43 12.25 -6.67
CA VAL A 152 -19.94 13.35 -7.51
C VAL A 152 -19.68 13.05 -8.98
N ALA A 153 -18.46 12.65 -9.35
CA ALA A 153 -18.10 12.32 -10.73
C ALA A 153 -18.95 11.18 -11.31
N ALA A 154 -19.13 10.10 -10.55
CA ALA A 154 -19.97 8.97 -10.93
C ALA A 154 -21.44 9.39 -11.08
N GLY A 155 -21.95 10.21 -10.17
CA GLY A 155 -23.30 10.76 -10.22
C GLY A 155 -23.54 11.64 -11.44
N THR A 156 -22.59 12.53 -11.77
CA THR A 156 -22.61 13.36 -12.97
C THR A 156 -22.62 12.50 -14.24
N LEU A 157 -21.79 11.46 -14.30
CA LEU A 157 -21.78 10.53 -15.43
C LEU A 157 -23.12 9.81 -15.59
N LEU A 158 -23.71 9.31 -14.49
CA LEU A 158 -25.02 8.66 -14.50
C LEU A 158 -26.14 9.62 -14.93
N GLN A 159 -26.10 10.87 -14.46
CA GLN A 159 -27.03 11.92 -14.88
C GLN A 159 -26.95 12.15 -16.39
N ILE A 160 -25.74 12.29 -16.95
CA ILE A 160 -25.54 12.51 -18.39
C ILE A 160 -26.10 11.32 -19.18
N LEU A 161 -25.79 10.10 -18.75
CA LEU A 161 -26.21 8.88 -19.43
C LEU A 161 -27.72 8.66 -19.40
N THR A 162 -28.34 8.81 -18.23
CA THR A 162 -29.71 8.32 -17.98
C THR A 162 -30.74 9.43 -17.83
N GLY A 163 -30.31 10.67 -17.65
CA GLY A 163 -31.19 11.81 -17.41
C GLY A 163 -31.81 11.82 -16.01
N ILE A 164 -31.36 10.93 -15.12
CA ILE A 164 -31.85 10.91 -13.73
C ILE A 164 -31.47 12.18 -12.99
N GLU A 165 -32.27 12.50 -11.98
CA GLU A 165 -32.04 13.67 -11.12
C GLU A 165 -30.67 13.56 -10.41
N PRO A 166 -29.89 14.66 -10.32
CA PRO A 166 -28.50 14.60 -9.86
C PRO A 166 -28.33 14.01 -8.45
N LEU A 167 -29.24 14.26 -7.51
CA LEU A 167 -29.15 13.64 -6.18
C LEU A 167 -29.33 12.12 -6.26
N VAL A 168 -30.30 11.64 -7.05
CA VAL A 168 -30.45 10.20 -7.31
C VAL A 168 -29.18 9.62 -7.95
N GLY A 169 -28.58 10.31 -8.92
CA GLY A 169 -27.32 9.90 -9.55
C GLY A 169 -26.18 9.74 -8.54
N ILE A 170 -26.01 10.72 -7.65
CA ILE A 170 -25.01 10.69 -6.56
C ILE A 170 -25.27 9.54 -5.59
N VAL A 171 -26.52 9.31 -5.18
CA VAL A 171 -26.86 8.22 -4.26
C VAL A 171 -26.58 6.86 -4.90
N VAL A 172 -26.98 6.65 -6.16
CA VAL A 172 -26.73 5.41 -6.90
C VAL A 172 -25.23 5.20 -7.12
N GLY A 173 -24.50 6.25 -7.53
CA GLY A 173 -23.05 6.21 -7.66
C GLY A 173 -22.36 5.85 -6.34
N GLY A 174 -22.82 6.42 -5.23
CA GLY A 174 -22.35 6.08 -3.89
C GLY A 174 -22.60 4.62 -3.52
N VAL A 175 -23.80 4.09 -3.79
CA VAL A 175 -24.12 2.68 -3.53
C VAL A 175 -23.22 1.75 -4.35
N ILE A 176 -22.95 2.08 -5.62
CA ILE A 176 -22.07 1.29 -6.49
C ILE A 176 -20.64 1.32 -5.94
N VAL A 177 -20.09 2.51 -5.70
CA VAL A 177 -18.72 2.72 -5.19
C VAL A 177 -18.51 2.01 -3.85
N ILE A 178 -19.42 2.22 -2.89
CA ILE A 178 -19.30 1.64 -1.55
C ILE A 178 -19.54 0.13 -1.59
N GLY A 179 -20.54 -0.33 -2.35
CA GLY A 179 -20.95 -1.73 -2.40
C GLY A 179 -19.86 -2.65 -2.91
N TYR A 180 -19.13 -2.21 -3.95
CA TYR A 180 -17.98 -2.96 -4.46
C TYR A 180 -16.77 -2.90 -3.52
N THR A 181 -16.45 -1.72 -2.98
CA THR A 181 -15.32 -1.53 -2.06
C THR A 181 -15.48 -2.35 -0.78
N PHE A 182 -16.71 -2.48 -0.27
CA PHE A 182 -17.02 -3.24 0.94
C PHE A 182 -16.61 -4.72 0.87
N LEU A 183 -16.50 -5.27 -0.34
CA LEU A 183 -16.25 -6.70 -0.57
C LEU A 183 -14.75 -7.03 -0.67
N GLY A 184 -13.85 -6.06 -0.88
CA GLY A 184 -12.44 -6.31 -1.18
C GLY A 184 -11.45 -5.53 -0.30
N GLY A 185 -10.31 -6.13 0.02
CA GLY A 185 -9.12 -5.43 0.52
C GLY A 185 -8.05 -5.25 -0.58
N TYR A 186 -6.86 -4.80 -0.21
CA TYR A 186 -5.79 -4.39 -1.12
C TYR A 186 -5.47 -5.39 -2.23
N PHE A 187 -5.43 -6.70 -1.94
CA PHE A 187 -5.18 -7.70 -2.98
C PHE A 187 -6.27 -7.69 -4.07
N ALA A 188 -7.54 -7.62 -3.68
CA ALA A 188 -8.66 -7.53 -4.60
C ALA A 188 -8.61 -6.21 -5.40
N VAL A 189 -8.34 -5.10 -4.71
CA VAL A 189 -8.19 -3.76 -5.30
C VAL A 189 -7.08 -3.76 -6.36
N ALA A 190 -5.89 -4.29 -6.05
CA ALA A 190 -4.78 -4.28 -6.99
C ALA A 190 -5.08 -5.04 -8.30
N TRP A 191 -5.82 -6.14 -8.23
CA TRP A 191 -6.21 -6.91 -9.41
C TRP A 191 -7.38 -6.30 -10.17
N SER A 192 -8.37 -5.72 -9.48
CA SER A 192 -9.42 -4.96 -10.17
C SER A 192 -8.87 -3.72 -10.84
N ASP A 193 -7.93 -3.02 -10.18
CA ASP A 193 -7.24 -1.89 -10.76
C ASP A 193 -6.46 -2.28 -12.03
N TYR A 194 -5.84 -3.46 -12.07
CA TYR A 194 -5.16 -3.94 -13.28
C TYR A 194 -6.13 -4.07 -14.46
N PHE A 195 -7.31 -4.66 -14.21
CA PHE A 195 -8.37 -4.78 -15.21
C PHE A 195 -8.95 -3.41 -15.59
N GLN A 196 -9.35 -2.59 -14.62
CA GLN A 196 -9.92 -1.26 -14.83
C GLN A 196 -8.94 -0.33 -15.53
N GLY A 197 -7.69 -0.31 -15.08
CA GLY A 197 -6.57 0.42 -15.68
C GLY A 197 -6.38 0.07 -17.15
N THR A 198 -6.50 -1.21 -17.52
CA THR A 198 -6.41 -1.61 -18.93
C THR A 198 -7.51 -0.97 -19.78
N ILE A 199 -8.75 -0.94 -19.28
CA ILE A 199 -9.88 -0.35 -20.01
C ILE A 199 -9.75 1.19 -20.06
N ILE A 200 -9.33 1.83 -18.96
CA ILE A 200 -9.06 3.27 -18.90
C ILE A 200 -8.01 3.67 -19.95
N LEU A 201 -6.88 2.96 -19.98
CA LEU A 201 -5.80 3.21 -20.92
C LEU A 201 -6.29 3.09 -22.37
N MET A 202 -7.06 2.04 -22.68
CA MET A 202 -7.63 1.85 -24.00
C MET A 202 -8.61 2.96 -24.38
N ALA A 203 -9.43 3.46 -23.46
CA ALA A 203 -10.38 4.54 -23.73
C ALA A 203 -9.67 5.83 -24.16
N PHE A 204 -8.58 6.20 -23.48
CA PHE A 204 -7.79 7.40 -23.82
C PHE A 204 -6.87 7.24 -25.03
N ILE A 205 -6.68 6.01 -25.53
CA ILE A 205 -6.07 5.77 -26.83
C ILE A 205 -7.14 5.87 -27.93
N VAL A 206 -8.24 5.15 -27.77
CA VAL A 206 -9.24 4.95 -28.82
C VAL A 206 -9.99 6.23 -29.13
N LEU A 207 -10.48 6.97 -28.12
CA LEU A 207 -11.31 8.15 -28.35
C LEU A 207 -10.55 9.26 -29.12
N PRO A 208 -9.33 9.68 -28.73
CA PRO A 208 -8.55 10.64 -29.52
C PRO A 208 -8.17 10.16 -30.92
N ILE A 209 -7.90 8.86 -31.11
CA ILE A 209 -7.59 8.30 -32.44
C ILE A 209 -8.82 8.38 -33.35
N ILE A 210 -10.00 8.05 -32.84
CA ILE A 210 -11.23 8.14 -33.63
C ILE A 210 -11.55 9.60 -33.97
N ALA A 211 -11.39 10.52 -33.02
CA ALA A 211 -11.53 11.96 -33.28
C ALA A 211 -10.52 12.44 -34.33
N PHE A 212 -9.26 11.99 -34.27
CA PHE A 212 -8.25 12.29 -35.28
C PHE A 212 -8.64 11.79 -36.68
N ILE A 213 -9.23 10.59 -36.78
CA ILE A 213 -9.67 10.03 -38.07
C ILE A 213 -10.82 10.85 -38.66
N ASP A 214 -11.73 11.36 -37.82
CA ASP A 214 -12.90 12.11 -38.26
C ASP A 214 -12.57 13.56 -38.69
N ILE A 215 -11.78 14.28 -37.88
CA ILE A 215 -11.54 15.73 -38.07
C ILE A 215 -10.07 16.13 -38.25
N GLY A 216 -9.12 15.21 -38.19
CA GLY A 216 -7.68 15.51 -38.31
C GLY A 216 -7.08 16.11 -37.04
N LEU A 217 -6.02 16.92 -37.15
CA LEU A 217 -5.41 17.59 -35.99
C LEU A 217 -6.29 18.78 -35.54
N PRO A 218 -6.53 18.96 -34.22
CA PRO A 218 -7.50 19.95 -33.75
C PRO A 218 -6.96 21.39 -33.77
N PHE A 219 -5.66 21.60 -34.00
CA PHE A 219 -4.98 22.89 -33.82
C PHE A 219 -5.50 24.01 -34.74
N GLU A 220 -5.93 23.68 -35.95
CA GLU A 220 -6.51 24.67 -36.86
C GLU A 220 -7.88 25.14 -36.39
N ALA A 221 -8.72 24.22 -35.91
CA ALA A 221 -10.03 24.55 -35.33
C ALA A 221 -9.87 25.34 -34.02
N LEU A 222 -8.86 25.02 -33.21
CA LEU A 222 -8.50 25.79 -32.01
C LEU A 222 -8.15 27.24 -32.36
N ALA A 223 -7.29 27.45 -33.36
CA ALA A 223 -6.88 28.79 -33.78
C ALA A 223 -8.07 29.65 -34.24
N GLN A 224 -9.12 29.03 -34.78
CA GLN A 224 -10.37 29.72 -35.16
C GLN A 224 -11.24 30.10 -33.95
N ASN A 225 -11.18 29.34 -32.85
CA ASN A 225 -11.92 29.63 -31.62
C ASN A 225 -11.27 30.73 -30.77
N GLY A 226 -9.96 30.98 -30.93
CA GLY A 226 -9.26 32.09 -30.30
C GLY A 226 -7.77 31.83 -30.11
N SER A 227 -6.94 32.86 -30.33
CA SER A 227 -5.47 32.74 -30.23
C SER A 227 -4.99 32.38 -28.82
N SER A 228 -5.76 32.70 -27.78
CA SER A 228 -5.48 32.32 -26.39
C SER A 228 -5.46 30.81 -26.20
N LEU A 229 -6.33 30.06 -26.86
CA LEU A 229 -6.46 28.59 -26.72
C LEU A 229 -5.27 27.83 -27.34
N THR A 230 -4.55 28.50 -28.25
CA THR A 230 -3.28 27.99 -28.81
C THR A 230 -2.04 28.45 -28.03
N SER A 231 -2.21 29.28 -26.99
CA SER A 231 -1.11 29.77 -26.16
C SER A 231 -0.84 28.82 -24.99
N ILE A 232 0.44 28.64 -24.64
CA ILE A 232 0.86 27.89 -23.44
C ILE A 232 0.47 28.56 -22.11
N THR A 233 -0.02 29.81 -22.16
CA THR A 233 -0.51 30.55 -20.98
C THR A 233 -2.01 30.84 -21.05
N ALA A 234 -2.74 30.24 -22.00
CA ALA A 234 -4.16 30.53 -22.25
C ALA A 234 -4.46 32.04 -22.43
N GLY A 235 -3.48 32.82 -22.92
CA GLY A 235 -3.60 34.27 -23.09
C GLY A 235 -3.29 35.10 -21.84
N ALA A 236 -3.00 34.48 -20.69
CA ALA A 236 -2.53 35.20 -19.51
C ALA A 236 -1.16 35.84 -19.77
N THR A 237 -0.90 36.97 -19.10
CA THR A 237 0.36 37.75 -19.21
C THR A 237 0.87 38.15 -17.83
N GLY A 238 2.14 38.59 -17.76
CA GLY A 238 2.74 39.08 -16.52
C GLY A 238 2.80 38.00 -15.43
N TRP A 239 2.50 38.39 -14.19
CA TRP A 239 2.55 37.46 -13.05
C TRP A 239 1.42 36.42 -13.09
N ALA A 240 0.28 36.72 -13.70
CA ALA A 240 -0.80 35.75 -13.88
C ALA A 240 -0.34 34.52 -14.68
N ALA A 241 0.40 34.75 -15.77
CA ALA A 241 0.98 33.66 -16.57
C ALA A 241 1.98 32.83 -15.75
N ALA A 242 2.86 33.50 -15.01
CA ALA A 242 3.87 32.82 -14.19
C ALA A 242 3.22 31.97 -13.10
N PHE A 243 2.27 32.52 -12.34
CA PHE A 243 1.55 31.78 -11.31
C PHE A 243 0.62 30.70 -11.87
N GLY A 244 0.07 30.88 -13.08
CA GLY A 244 -0.64 29.82 -13.80
C GLY A 244 0.25 28.62 -14.10
N ILE A 245 1.47 28.84 -14.62
CA ILE A 245 2.45 27.77 -14.85
C ILE A 245 2.88 27.12 -13.52
N ILE A 246 3.12 27.92 -12.48
CA ILE A 246 3.44 27.40 -11.13
C ILE A 246 2.30 26.52 -10.61
N SER A 247 1.05 26.91 -10.85
CA SER A 247 -0.13 26.14 -10.43
C SER A 247 -0.13 24.75 -11.03
N TYR A 248 0.09 24.63 -12.34
CA TYR A 248 0.23 23.34 -13.01
C TYR A 248 1.44 22.53 -12.54
N ALA A 249 2.59 23.18 -12.35
CA ALA A 249 3.79 22.52 -11.83
C ALA A 249 3.57 21.99 -10.40
N ALA A 250 2.82 22.73 -9.57
CA ALA A 250 2.56 22.38 -8.19
C ALA A 250 1.67 21.14 -8.02
N ILE A 251 0.87 20.76 -9.03
CA ILE A 251 0.09 19.50 -9.02
C ILE A 251 0.97 18.31 -8.64
N GLY A 252 2.20 18.24 -9.17
CA GLY A 252 3.14 17.16 -8.87
C GLY A 252 3.57 17.09 -7.40
N LEU A 253 3.55 18.21 -6.65
CA LEU A 253 3.90 18.21 -5.22
C LEU A 253 2.96 17.34 -4.38
N GLY A 254 1.79 16.98 -4.92
CA GLY A 254 0.84 16.11 -4.26
C GLY A 254 1.24 14.64 -4.28
N VAL A 255 2.00 14.17 -5.28
CA VAL A 255 2.29 12.73 -5.45
C VAL A 255 2.87 12.10 -4.18
N PRO A 256 3.91 12.67 -3.54
CA PRO A 256 4.47 12.07 -2.31
C PRO A 256 3.45 12.01 -1.18
N GLY A 257 2.57 13.01 -1.07
CA GLY A 257 1.61 13.11 0.03
C GLY A 257 0.42 12.17 -0.08
N ASN A 258 0.21 11.53 -1.22
CA ASN A 258 -0.97 10.70 -1.49
C ASN A 258 -0.77 9.24 -1.03
N PRO A 259 -1.37 8.80 0.09
CA PRO A 259 -1.04 7.52 0.71
C PRO A 259 -1.52 6.31 -0.07
N HIS A 260 -2.62 6.42 -0.80
CA HIS A 260 -3.06 5.38 -1.73
C HIS A 260 -1.98 5.02 -2.76
N ILE A 261 -1.13 5.97 -3.21
CA ILE A 261 0.03 5.67 -4.05
C ILE A 261 1.13 4.99 -3.22
N MET A 262 1.44 5.56 -2.05
CA MET A 262 2.53 5.08 -1.19
C MET A 262 2.36 3.62 -0.76
N VAL A 263 1.13 3.18 -0.48
CA VAL A 263 0.86 1.78 -0.11
C VAL A 263 1.14 0.81 -1.25
N ARG A 264 1.05 1.23 -2.53
CA ARG A 264 1.50 0.39 -3.67
C ARG A 264 3.00 0.15 -3.65
N PHE A 265 3.76 1.19 -3.31
CA PHE A 265 5.20 1.03 -3.13
C PHE A 265 5.51 0.10 -1.96
N MET A 266 4.74 0.15 -0.87
CA MET A 266 4.90 -0.74 0.29
C MET A 266 4.50 -2.20 -0.01
N GLY A 267 3.55 -2.42 -0.93
CA GLY A 267 2.97 -3.72 -1.27
C GLY A 267 3.65 -4.48 -2.42
N ILE A 268 4.62 -3.88 -3.12
CA ILE A 268 5.33 -4.57 -4.21
C ILE A 268 6.13 -5.78 -3.71
N ASP A 269 6.16 -6.87 -4.48
CA ASP A 269 6.79 -8.12 -4.09
C ASP A 269 8.27 -8.01 -3.72
N ARG A 270 9.09 -7.47 -4.64
CA ARG A 270 10.55 -7.41 -4.51
C ARG A 270 11.04 -6.03 -4.87
N VAL A 271 11.99 -5.52 -4.08
CA VAL A 271 12.64 -4.22 -4.32
C VAL A 271 13.25 -4.10 -5.73
N LYS A 272 13.77 -5.20 -6.29
CA LYS A 272 14.33 -5.21 -7.66
C LYS A 272 13.28 -4.93 -8.75
N ASN A 273 12.01 -5.23 -8.49
CA ASN A 273 10.92 -5.12 -9.44
C ASN A 273 10.34 -3.71 -9.54
N VAL A 274 10.70 -2.80 -8.60
CA VAL A 274 10.26 -1.39 -8.58
C VAL A 274 10.50 -0.68 -9.91
N ARG A 275 11.63 -0.97 -10.61
CA ARG A 275 11.93 -0.35 -11.91
C ARG A 275 10.95 -0.76 -13.01
N LEU A 276 10.53 -2.03 -13.03
CA LEU A 276 9.58 -2.51 -14.02
C LEU A 276 8.18 -1.96 -13.73
N ALA A 277 7.78 -1.92 -12.45
CA ALA A 277 6.53 -1.30 -12.03
C ALA A 277 6.48 0.19 -12.41
N ALA A 278 7.58 0.92 -12.17
CA ALA A 278 7.73 2.31 -12.58
C ALA A 278 7.57 2.47 -14.10
N LEU A 279 8.26 1.66 -14.92
CA LEU A 279 8.15 1.76 -16.37
C LEU A 279 6.71 1.58 -16.85
N VAL A 280 6.00 0.58 -16.31
CA VAL A 280 4.60 0.32 -16.62
C VAL A 280 3.72 1.52 -16.23
N ALA A 281 3.90 2.05 -15.02
CA ALA A 281 3.16 3.20 -14.53
C ALA A 281 3.40 4.46 -15.38
N GLN A 282 4.65 4.75 -15.74
CA GLN A 282 5.02 5.91 -16.56
C GLN A 282 4.44 5.85 -17.97
N LEU A 283 4.51 4.68 -18.61
CA LEU A 283 3.96 4.49 -19.96
C LEU A 283 2.44 4.69 -19.96
N PHE A 284 1.76 4.15 -18.95
CA PHE A 284 0.34 4.39 -18.75
C PHE A 284 0.07 5.88 -18.60
N MET A 285 0.74 6.54 -17.65
CA MET A 285 0.51 7.96 -17.32
C MET A 285 0.66 8.83 -18.57
N PHE A 286 1.76 8.67 -19.32
CA PHE A 286 2.02 9.49 -20.50
C PHE A 286 0.90 9.38 -21.54
N VAL A 287 0.44 8.16 -21.82
CA VAL A 287 -0.63 7.91 -22.79
C VAL A 287 -1.97 8.45 -22.30
N ALA A 288 -2.34 8.17 -21.06
CA ALA A 288 -3.63 8.55 -20.51
C ALA A 288 -3.78 10.08 -20.40
N TYR A 289 -2.75 10.80 -19.96
CA TYR A 289 -2.76 12.26 -19.85
C TYR A 289 -2.86 12.95 -21.20
N ILE A 290 -2.01 12.54 -22.15
CA ILE A 290 -2.03 13.11 -23.49
C ILE A 290 -3.38 12.83 -24.13
N GLY A 291 -3.89 11.61 -23.99
CA GLY A 291 -5.22 11.24 -24.46
C GLY A 291 -6.31 12.13 -23.87
N ALA A 292 -6.34 12.30 -22.55
CA ALA A 292 -7.33 13.14 -21.86
C ALA A 292 -7.29 14.60 -22.31
N ALA A 293 -6.09 15.18 -22.45
CA ALA A 293 -5.96 16.55 -22.95
C ALA A 293 -6.45 16.68 -24.40
N PHE A 294 -6.14 15.69 -25.27
CA PHE A 294 -6.67 15.67 -26.63
C PHE A 294 -8.18 15.53 -26.69
N VAL A 295 -8.81 14.75 -25.80
CA VAL A 295 -10.27 14.69 -25.70
C VAL A 295 -10.87 16.09 -25.52
N GLY A 296 -10.34 16.91 -24.62
CA GLY A 296 -10.80 18.28 -24.45
C GLY A 296 -10.57 19.17 -25.67
N LEU A 297 -9.41 19.06 -26.32
CA LEU A 297 -9.12 19.79 -27.56
C LEU A 297 -10.05 19.42 -28.71
N TYR A 298 -10.38 18.13 -28.85
CA TYR A 298 -11.30 17.66 -29.87
C TYR A 298 -12.73 18.10 -29.58
N ALA A 299 -13.17 18.07 -28.32
CA ALA A 299 -14.45 18.65 -27.94
C ALA A 299 -14.53 20.14 -28.27
N LEU A 300 -13.44 20.89 -28.07
CA LEU A 300 -13.35 22.30 -28.44
C LEU A 300 -13.45 22.50 -29.97
N ALA A 301 -12.82 21.63 -30.75
CA ALA A 301 -12.90 21.64 -32.21
C ALA A 301 -14.29 21.28 -32.74
N VAL A 302 -14.98 20.33 -32.12
CA VAL A 302 -16.30 19.83 -32.55
C VAL A 302 -17.45 20.76 -32.11
N PHE A 303 -17.43 21.20 -30.85
CA PHE A 303 -18.56 21.95 -30.26
C PHE A 303 -18.32 23.47 -30.21
N GLY A 304 -17.08 23.94 -30.41
CA GLY A 304 -16.70 25.34 -30.21
C GLY A 304 -16.57 25.71 -28.73
N GLY A 305 -15.85 26.80 -28.43
CA GLY A 305 -15.60 27.26 -27.06
C GLY A 305 -16.83 27.85 -26.37
N GLY A 306 -17.07 27.50 -25.10
CA GLY A 306 -18.17 28.04 -24.30
C GLY A 306 -19.56 27.45 -24.57
N THR A 307 -19.67 26.50 -25.51
CA THR A 307 -20.93 25.81 -25.83
C THR A 307 -21.34 24.82 -24.74
N ILE A 308 -20.37 24.11 -24.16
CA ILE A 308 -20.57 23.18 -23.05
C ILE A 308 -20.42 23.96 -21.74
N GLU A 309 -21.54 24.24 -21.07
CA GLU A 309 -21.57 24.99 -19.79
C GLU A 309 -20.97 24.19 -18.64
N ASN A 310 -21.32 22.90 -18.52
CA ASN A 310 -20.74 22.00 -17.53
C ASN A 310 -19.51 21.31 -18.12
N GLY A 311 -18.31 21.76 -17.73
CA GLY A 311 -17.04 21.19 -18.18
C GLY A 311 -16.93 19.69 -17.94
N ASP A 312 -17.51 19.16 -16.86
CA ASP A 312 -17.46 17.73 -16.54
C ASP A 312 -18.24 16.87 -17.56
N ALA A 313 -19.07 17.48 -18.41
CA ALA A 313 -19.77 16.81 -19.50
C ALA A 313 -18.95 16.72 -20.80
N VAL A 314 -17.79 17.36 -20.90
CA VAL A 314 -16.98 17.46 -22.14
C VAL A 314 -16.63 16.08 -22.71
N MET A 315 -16.02 15.21 -21.91
CA MET A 315 -15.62 13.87 -22.36
C MET A 315 -16.83 12.99 -22.69
N PRO A 316 -17.88 12.91 -21.85
CA PRO A 316 -19.09 12.15 -22.17
C PRO A 316 -19.77 12.60 -23.46
N MET A 317 -19.89 13.91 -23.66
CA MET A 317 -20.51 14.51 -24.84
C MET A 317 -19.76 14.18 -26.12
N LEU A 318 -18.43 14.33 -26.12
CA LEU A 318 -17.61 13.96 -27.26
C LEU A 318 -17.73 12.46 -27.58
N THR A 319 -17.74 11.64 -26.53
CA THR A 319 -17.86 10.17 -26.66
C THR A 319 -19.18 9.78 -27.33
N LEU A 320 -20.30 10.33 -26.86
CA LEU A 320 -21.63 10.05 -27.42
C LEU A 320 -21.82 10.63 -28.83
N ASN A 321 -21.08 11.69 -29.17
CA ASN A 321 -21.16 12.33 -30.48
C ASN A 321 -20.36 11.55 -31.55
N LEU A 322 -19.16 11.06 -31.21
CA LEU A 322 -18.24 10.48 -32.19
C LEU A 322 -18.28 8.95 -32.25
N LEU A 323 -18.59 8.26 -31.15
CA LEU A 323 -18.45 6.81 -31.09
C LEU A 323 -19.76 6.08 -31.36
N PRO A 324 -19.73 4.92 -32.03
CA PRO A 324 -20.87 4.01 -32.07
C PRO A 324 -21.27 3.57 -30.65
N ASP A 325 -22.57 3.38 -30.43
CA ASP A 325 -23.17 3.15 -29.11
C ASP A 325 -22.44 2.15 -28.20
N VAL A 326 -22.05 0.98 -28.71
CA VAL A 326 -21.35 -0.04 -27.91
C VAL A 326 -19.97 0.47 -27.45
N LEU A 327 -19.23 1.11 -28.35
CA LEU A 327 -17.90 1.64 -28.03
C LEU A 327 -18.00 2.86 -27.10
N ALA A 328 -19.01 3.71 -27.30
CA ALA A 328 -19.34 4.79 -26.38
C ALA A 328 -19.61 4.23 -24.96
N GLY A 329 -20.41 3.16 -24.87
CA GLY A 329 -20.66 2.45 -23.60
C GLY A 329 -19.38 1.96 -22.92
N ILE A 330 -18.42 1.39 -23.66
CA ILE A 330 -17.12 0.94 -23.13
C ILE A 330 -16.29 2.12 -22.61
N VAL A 331 -16.19 3.21 -23.38
CA VAL A 331 -15.41 4.40 -22.99
C VAL A 331 -16.00 5.09 -21.75
N LEU A 332 -17.33 5.16 -21.65
CA LEU A 332 -18.01 5.74 -20.48
C LEU A 332 -17.92 4.80 -19.27
N ALA A 333 -17.97 3.48 -19.48
CA ALA A 333 -17.66 2.51 -18.44
C ALA A 333 -16.21 2.64 -17.94
N ALA A 334 -15.26 2.94 -18.83
CA ALA A 334 -13.87 3.23 -18.49
C ALA A 334 -13.70 4.52 -17.69
N ALA A 335 -14.60 5.50 -17.84
CA ALA A 335 -14.63 6.67 -16.97
C ALA A 335 -15.11 6.29 -15.56
N LEU A 336 -16.16 5.46 -15.44
CA LEU A 336 -16.65 5.00 -14.14
C LEU A 336 -15.64 4.08 -13.43
N ALA A 337 -15.12 3.05 -14.12
CA ALA A 337 -13.67 2.91 -14.29
C ALA A 337 -12.77 3.44 -13.18
N ALA A 338 -12.10 4.50 -13.62
CA ALA A 338 -11.22 5.39 -12.92
C ALA A 338 -11.79 5.87 -11.57
N MET A 339 -13.05 6.30 -11.56
CA MET A 339 -13.67 6.84 -10.34
C MET A 339 -13.76 5.78 -9.24
N MET A 340 -14.07 4.53 -9.60
CA MET A 340 -14.18 3.44 -8.64
C MET A 340 -12.82 2.93 -8.14
N SER A 341 -11.83 2.75 -9.02
CA SER A 341 -10.47 2.35 -8.63
C SER A 341 -9.76 3.40 -7.78
N SER A 342 -10.14 4.67 -7.90
CA SER A 342 -9.67 5.68 -6.96
C SER A 342 -10.43 5.60 -5.64
N ALA A 343 -11.76 5.53 -5.68
CA ALA A 343 -12.57 5.54 -4.47
C ALA A 343 -12.32 4.33 -3.57
N ASP A 344 -12.12 3.13 -4.13
CA ASP A 344 -11.84 1.92 -3.35
C ASP A 344 -10.50 2.02 -2.60
N SER A 345 -9.49 2.54 -3.26
CA SER A 345 -8.13 2.70 -2.77
C SER A 345 -8.07 3.74 -1.67
N GLN A 346 -8.83 4.81 -1.83
CA GLN A 346 -8.97 5.88 -0.86
C GLN A 346 -9.70 5.41 0.41
N LEU A 347 -10.84 4.74 0.22
CA LEU A 347 -11.60 4.14 1.32
C LEU A 347 -10.77 3.10 2.06
N LEU A 348 -10.01 2.27 1.33
CA LEU A 348 -9.17 1.24 1.93
C LEU A 348 -8.10 1.84 2.84
N VAL A 349 -7.37 2.86 2.36
CA VAL A 349 -6.31 3.49 3.15
C VAL A 349 -6.88 4.26 4.33
N ALA A 350 -7.95 5.03 4.13
CA ALA A 350 -8.62 5.73 5.23
C ALA A 350 -9.16 4.75 6.28
N THR A 351 -9.78 3.65 5.85
CA THR A 351 -10.26 2.59 6.75
C THR A 351 -9.12 1.97 7.53
N SER A 352 -8.02 1.63 6.86
CA SER A 352 -6.83 1.04 7.48
C SER A 352 -6.24 1.98 8.52
N ALA A 353 -6.20 3.28 8.23
CA ALA A 353 -5.71 4.27 9.19
C ALA A 353 -6.59 4.36 10.45
N VAL A 354 -7.91 4.26 10.31
CA VAL A 354 -8.80 4.27 11.47
C VAL A 354 -8.72 2.97 12.27
N VAL A 355 -8.71 1.82 11.60
CA VAL A 355 -8.74 0.52 12.28
C VAL A 355 -7.38 0.20 12.90
N GLU A 356 -6.31 0.37 12.14
CA GLU A 356 -4.95 0.03 12.59
C GLU A 356 -4.38 1.13 13.48
N ASP A 357 -4.40 2.38 13.01
CA ASP A 357 -3.67 3.45 13.68
C ASP A 357 -4.44 4.10 14.83
N VAL A 358 -5.78 4.03 14.81
CA VAL A 358 -6.63 4.60 15.87
C VAL A 358 -7.22 3.50 16.77
N TYR A 359 -8.00 2.57 16.22
CA TYR A 359 -8.71 1.57 17.01
C TYR A 359 -7.76 0.57 17.68
N HIS A 360 -6.94 -0.12 16.89
CA HIS A 360 -6.00 -1.12 17.40
C HIS A 360 -4.91 -0.47 18.29
N GLY A 361 -4.35 0.66 17.84
CA GLY A 361 -3.31 1.38 18.59
C GLY A 361 -3.76 1.96 19.95
N PHE A 362 -4.99 2.50 20.05
CA PHE A 362 -5.44 3.24 21.24
C PHE A 362 -6.61 2.64 22.01
N PHE A 363 -7.53 1.93 21.36
CA PHE A 363 -8.78 1.49 21.98
C PHE A 363 -8.75 0.02 22.38
N ASP A 364 -8.27 -0.87 21.50
CA ASP A 364 -8.25 -2.31 21.74
C ASP A 364 -7.01 -2.96 21.11
N ARG A 365 -5.93 -3.02 21.89
CA ARG A 365 -4.62 -3.55 21.47
C ARG A 365 -4.58 -5.07 21.34
N ASP A 366 -5.58 -5.76 21.87
CA ASP A 366 -5.67 -7.23 21.85
C ASP A 366 -6.68 -7.72 20.80
N ALA A 367 -7.17 -6.82 19.93
CA ALA A 367 -8.14 -7.15 18.91
C ALA A 367 -7.61 -8.21 17.93
N THR A 368 -8.35 -9.30 17.77
CA THR A 368 -7.98 -10.36 16.84
C THR A 368 -8.09 -9.88 15.38
N GLN A 369 -7.33 -10.50 14.48
CA GLN A 369 -7.34 -10.18 13.04
C GLN A 369 -8.75 -10.25 12.43
N ALA A 370 -9.57 -11.22 12.84
CA ALA A 370 -10.95 -11.36 12.40
C ALA A 370 -11.85 -10.21 12.89
N GLN A 371 -11.59 -9.67 14.09
CA GLN A 371 -12.28 -8.47 14.59
C GLN A 371 -11.85 -7.22 13.83
N LEU A 372 -10.54 -7.04 13.59
CA LEU A 372 -10.02 -5.90 12.82
C LEU A 372 -10.62 -5.87 11.40
N VAL A 373 -10.67 -7.00 10.69
CA VAL A 373 -11.33 -7.08 9.37
C VAL A 373 -12.82 -6.73 9.45
N ARG A 374 -13.52 -7.18 10.50
CA ARG A 374 -14.94 -6.83 10.71
C ARG A 374 -15.12 -5.33 10.96
N TYR A 375 -14.25 -4.72 11.76
CA TYR A 375 -14.29 -3.29 12.03
C TYR A 375 -13.93 -2.47 10.80
N SER A 376 -12.96 -2.92 9.98
CA SER A 376 -12.67 -2.32 8.68
C SER A 376 -13.93 -2.19 7.84
N ARG A 377 -14.74 -3.25 7.73
CA ARG A 377 -15.99 -3.21 6.98
C ARG A 377 -16.98 -2.16 7.52
N TYR A 378 -17.13 -2.04 8.83
CA TYR A 378 -18.02 -1.03 9.43
C TYR A 378 -17.49 0.40 9.23
N VAL A 379 -16.17 0.60 9.36
CA VAL A 379 -15.53 1.90 9.13
C VAL A 379 -15.61 2.29 7.66
N THR A 380 -15.36 1.37 6.72
CA THR A 380 -15.55 1.61 5.28
C THR A 380 -16.97 2.04 4.97
N LEU A 381 -17.98 1.38 5.54
CA LEU A 381 -19.38 1.77 5.37
C LEU A 381 -19.65 3.16 5.94
N GLY A 382 -19.15 3.45 7.15
CA GLY A 382 -19.31 4.75 7.81
C GLY A 382 -18.67 5.89 7.03
N LEU A 383 -17.41 5.72 6.60
CA LEU A 383 -16.69 6.66 5.74
C LEU A 383 -17.40 6.84 4.41
N GLY A 384 -17.86 5.75 3.78
CA GLY A 384 -18.63 5.81 2.54
C GLY A 384 -19.91 6.65 2.68
N VAL A 385 -20.69 6.45 3.74
CA VAL A 385 -21.89 7.27 4.01
C VAL A 385 -21.52 8.74 4.24
N ALA A 386 -20.44 9.02 4.97
CA ALA A 386 -19.95 10.37 5.16
C ALA A 386 -19.50 11.02 3.84
N SER A 387 -18.84 10.26 2.95
CA SER A 387 -18.44 10.70 1.62
C SER A 387 -19.64 10.96 0.71
N VAL A 388 -20.72 10.18 0.80
CA VAL A 388 -21.99 10.48 0.10
C VAL A 388 -22.60 11.78 0.61
N ALA A 389 -22.61 12.01 1.93
CA ALA A 389 -23.10 13.26 2.50
C ALA A 389 -22.27 14.46 2.02
N PHE A 390 -20.94 14.33 1.98
CA PHE A 390 -20.06 15.33 1.39
C PHE A 390 -20.36 15.54 -0.10
N ALA A 391 -20.52 14.47 -0.88
CA ALA A 391 -20.83 14.54 -2.31
C ALA A 391 -22.13 15.31 -2.58
N VAL A 392 -23.16 15.11 -1.76
CA VAL A 392 -24.42 15.87 -1.85
C VAL A 392 -24.18 17.36 -1.62
N LEU A 393 -23.33 17.74 -0.66
CA LEU A 393 -22.99 19.15 -0.39
C LEU A 393 -22.12 19.75 -1.50
N ALA A 394 -21.22 18.96 -2.07
CA ALA A 394 -20.24 19.35 -3.07
C ALA A 394 -20.70 19.21 -4.53
N ARG A 395 -21.94 18.78 -4.77
CA ARG A 395 -22.47 18.39 -6.09
C ARG A 395 -22.36 19.43 -7.22
N ASN A 396 -22.24 20.71 -6.88
CA ASN A 396 -22.15 21.81 -7.84
C ASN A 396 -20.71 22.30 -8.06
N THR A 397 -19.74 21.67 -7.41
CA THR A 397 -18.32 22.02 -7.53
C THR A 397 -17.70 21.18 -8.65
N PRO A 398 -16.91 21.78 -9.56
CA PRO A 398 -16.22 21.02 -10.61
C PRO A 398 -15.36 19.89 -10.05
N ILE A 399 -15.35 18.75 -10.73
CA ILE A 399 -14.62 17.56 -10.29
C ILE A 399 -13.11 17.84 -10.21
N TYR A 400 -12.57 18.60 -11.15
CA TYR A 400 -11.16 19.03 -11.16
C TYR A 400 -10.79 19.73 -9.84
N THR A 401 -11.62 20.68 -9.39
CA THR A 401 -11.44 21.42 -8.14
C THR A 401 -11.60 20.50 -6.92
N LEU A 402 -12.63 19.65 -6.87
CA LEU A 402 -12.83 18.74 -5.73
C LEU A 402 -11.64 17.80 -5.53
N VAL A 403 -11.08 17.30 -6.62
CA VAL A 403 -9.94 16.39 -6.54
C VAL A 403 -8.65 17.15 -6.25
N LEU A 404 -8.28 18.15 -7.06
CA LEU A 404 -6.99 18.80 -6.92
C LEU A 404 -6.96 19.78 -5.74
N ASP A 405 -7.92 20.70 -5.65
CA ASP A 405 -7.90 21.81 -4.68
C ASP A 405 -8.32 21.41 -3.26
N TYR A 406 -8.98 20.27 -3.08
CA TYR A 406 -9.39 19.81 -1.75
C TYR A 406 -8.70 18.53 -1.34
N ALA A 407 -8.79 17.44 -2.12
CA ALA A 407 -8.27 16.15 -1.70
C ALA A 407 -6.76 15.98 -1.94
N TRP A 408 -6.35 15.98 -3.20
CA TRP A 408 -4.96 15.74 -3.64
C TRP A 408 -4.00 16.79 -3.07
N GLY A 409 -4.35 18.07 -3.15
CA GLY A 409 -3.57 19.16 -2.60
C GLY A 409 -3.50 19.13 -1.07
N GLY A 410 -4.59 18.75 -0.40
CA GLY A 410 -4.64 18.60 1.05
C GLY A 410 -3.68 17.52 1.56
N LEU A 411 -3.75 16.33 0.96
CA LEU A 411 -2.82 15.22 1.25
C LEU A 411 -1.38 15.59 0.90
N GLY A 412 -1.19 16.19 -0.28
CA GLY A 412 0.08 16.70 -0.76
C GLY A 412 0.79 17.61 0.25
N ALA A 413 0.08 18.64 0.71
CA ALA A 413 0.62 19.61 1.64
C ALA A 413 0.81 19.04 3.05
N ALA A 414 -0.13 18.22 3.54
CA ALA A 414 -0.09 17.73 4.92
C ALA A 414 0.91 16.57 5.11
N ILE A 415 0.89 15.58 4.22
CA ILE A 415 1.67 14.34 4.35
C ILE A 415 2.98 14.41 3.55
N GLY A 416 2.97 15.07 2.40
CA GLY A 416 4.10 15.11 1.44
C GLY A 416 5.44 15.56 2.04
N PRO A 417 5.50 16.67 2.78
CA PRO A 417 6.73 17.10 3.44
C PRO A 417 7.25 16.07 4.45
N THR A 418 6.36 15.47 5.24
CA THR A 418 6.71 14.48 6.27
C THR A 418 7.26 13.20 5.65
N ILE A 419 6.65 12.66 4.60
CA ILE A 419 7.14 11.44 3.93
C ILE A 419 8.52 11.66 3.31
N ILE A 420 8.76 12.82 2.68
CA ILE A 420 10.08 13.13 2.12
C ILE A 420 11.10 13.27 3.25
N ALA A 421 10.81 14.05 4.28
CA ALA A 421 11.75 14.26 5.39
C ALA A 421 12.07 12.97 6.15
N THR A 422 11.09 12.11 6.40
CA THR A 422 11.30 10.84 7.11
C THR A 422 12.23 9.87 6.37
N LEU A 423 12.26 9.91 5.03
CA LEU A 423 13.11 9.05 4.20
C LEU A 423 14.55 9.54 4.01
N TRP A 424 14.81 10.86 4.12
CA TRP A 424 16.13 11.43 3.83
C TRP A 424 16.71 12.34 4.93
N TRP A 425 15.88 12.94 5.77
CA TRP A 425 16.34 13.91 6.76
C TRP A 425 16.40 13.30 8.16
N LYS A 426 17.62 13.00 8.61
CA LYS A 426 17.88 12.41 9.93
C LYS A 426 17.27 13.22 11.08
N ARG A 427 17.31 14.55 11.01
CA ARG A 427 16.88 15.44 12.10
C ARG A 427 15.37 15.63 12.23
N VAL A 428 14.56 15.13 11.29
CA VAL A 428 13.10 15.29 11.38
C VAL A 428 12.54 14.76 12.71
N THR A 429 11.62 15.51 13.33
CA THR A 429 11.04 15.21 14.65
C THR A 429 9.54 14.96 14.58
N ALA A 430 8.97 14.35 15.62
CA ALA A 430 7.53 14.10 15.72
C ALA A 430 6.74 15.42 15.77
N GLU A 431 7.20 16.39 16.56
CA GLU A 431 6.61 17.72 16.71
C GLU A 431 6.66 18.50 15.39
N GLY A 432 7.79 18.43 14.67
CA GLY A 432 7.91 19.06 13.37
C GLY A 432 6.94 18.46 12.36
N SER A 433 6.79 17.14 12.36
CA SER A 433 5.88 16.42 11.47
C SER A 433 4.41 16.75 11.75
N ILE A 434 4.01 16.78 13.03
CA ILE A 434 2.65 17.17 13.43
C ILE A 434 2.35 18.64 13.05
N ALA A 435 3.28 19.55 13.37
CA ALA A 435 3.11 20.96 13.03
C ALA A 435 3.01 21.18 11.52
N SER A 436 3.83 20.46 10.74
CA SER A 436 3.77 20.43 9.28
C SER A 436 2.40 19.97 8.78
N MET A 437 1.91 18.81 9.24
CA MET A 437 0.59 18.28 8.85
C MET A 437 -0.54 19.28 9.11
N ILE A 438 -0.54 19.92 10.28
CA ILE A 438 -1.56 20.91 10.66
C ILE A 438 -1.47 22.15 9.78
N VAL A 439 -0.27 22.72 9.61
CA VAL A 439 -0.08 23.93 8.78
C VAL A 439 -0.41 23.66 7.32
N GLY A 440 0.01 22.52 6.76
CA GLY A 440 -0.35 22.12 5.40
C GLY A 440 -1.86 21.98 5.22
N THR A 441 -2.53 21.29 6.15
CA THR A 441 -4.00 21.12 6.13
C THR A 441 -4.74 22.45 6.21
N VAL A 442 -4.42 23.28 7.21
CA VAL A 442 -5.09 24.58 7.43
C VAL A 442 -4.82 25.53 6.27
N THR A 443 -3.57 25.59 5.78
CA THR A 443 -3.23 26.45 4.64
C THR A 443 -3.98 26.03 3.40
N MET A 444 -4.06 24.73 3.08
CA MET A 444 -4.80 24.26 1.91
C MET A 444 -6.27 24.71 1.96
N ILE A 445 -6.95 24.44 3.08
CA ILE A 445 -8.37 24.79 3.26
C ILE A 445 -8.58 26.30 3.13
N LEU A 446 -7.77 27.11 3.84
CA LEU A 446 -7.94 28.56 3.84
C LEU A 446 -7.55 29.19 2.50
N TRP A 447 -6.48 28.71 1.85
CA TRP A 447 -5.99 29.27 0.60
C TRP A 447 -6.95 28.99 -0.56
N THR A 448 -7.52 27.79 -0.63
CA THR A 448 -8.51 27.46 -1.67
C THR A 448 -9.76 28.34 -1.55
N GLN A 449 -10.14 28.80 -0.36
CA GLN A 449 -11.28 29.72 -0.17
C GLN A 449 -10.91 31.20 -0.33
N LEU A 450 -9.62 31.53 -0.32
CA LEU A 450 -9.15 32.92 -0.23
C LEU A 450 -9.61 33.78 -1.42
N PRO A 451 -9.50 33.34 -2.70
CA PRO A 451 -9.99 34.14 -3.83
C PRO A 451 -11.49 34.46 -3.72
N THR A 452 -12.31 33.46 -3.42
CA THR A 452 -13.77 33.60 -3.29
C THR A 452 -14.15 34.56 -2.16
N VAL A 453 -13.46 34.47 -1.02
CA VAL A 453 -13.69 35.38 0.11
C VAL A 453 -13.29 36.81 -0.26
N LEU A 454 -12.12 37.01 -0.88
CA LEU A 454 -11.65 38.33 -1.29
C LEU A 454 -12.54 38.97 -2.34
N GLU A 455 -13.07 38.18 -3.28
CA GLU A 455 -14.06 38.64 -4.25
C GLU A 455 -15.36 39.08 -3.56
N ALA A 456 -15.90 38.26 -2.65
CA ALA A 456 -17.13 38.55 -1.93
C ALA A 456 -17.06 39.84 -1.08
N VAL A 457 -15.90 40.15 -0.51
CA VAL A 457 -15.68 41.38 0.27
C VAL A 457 -15.16 42.56 -0.56
N GLY A 458 -14.99 42.40 -1.88
CA GLY A 458 -14.52 43.45 -2.78
C GLY A 458 -13.05 43.85 -2.60
N LEU A 459 -12.24 42.97 -2.01
CA LEU A 459 -10.80 43.16 -1.78
C LEU A 459 -9.92 42.40 -2.78
N MET A 460 -10.51 41.76 -3.79
CA MET A 460 -9.74 41.07 -4.81
C MET A 460 -8.87 42.08 -5.60
N PRO A 461 -7.55 41.84 -5.76
CA PRO A 461 -6.69 42.70 -6.54
C PRO A 461 -7.25 42.99 -7.94
N ALA A 462 -7.39 44.28 -8.30
CA ALA A 462 -8.02 44.70 -9.55
C ALA A 462 -7.17 44.42 -10.79
N GLU A 463 -5.84 44.39 -10.65
CA GLU A 463 -4.92 44.14 -11.77
C GLU A 463 -4.68 42.64 -11.93
N SER A 464 -5.33 42.02 -12.91
CA SER A 464 -5.20 40.58 -13.18
C SER A 464 -3.76 40.17 -13.53
N ALA A 465 -2.97 41.03 -14.17
CA ALA A 465 -1.55 40.77 -14.46
C ALA A 465 -0.62 41.04 -13.26
N GLY A 466 -1.15 41.58 -12.16
CA GLY A 466 -0.40 41.97 -10.98
C GLY A 466 0.07 40.78 -10.15
N PHE A 467 1.17 40.96 -9.41
CA PHE A 467 1.76 39.92 -8.56
C PHE A 467 0.76 39.38 -7.53
N TRP A 468 0.03 40.27 -6.84
CA TRP A 468 -0.92 39.88 -5.80
C TRP A 468 -2.10 39.09 -6.33
N TYR A 469 -2.60 39.41 -7.53
CA TYR A 469 -3.66 38.63 -8.16
C TYR A 469 -3.17 37.21 -8.44
N GLY A 470 -2.02 37.07 -9.10
CA GLY A 470 -1.45 35.77 -9.42
C GLY A 470 -1.10 34.95 -8.16
N LEU A 471 -0.57 35.58 -7.11
CA LEU A 471 -0.25 34.89 -5.86
C LEU A 471 -1.50 34.38 -5.15
N VAL A 472 -2.55 35.19 -5.05
CA VAL A 472 -3.80 34.79 -4.37
C VAL A 472 -4.53 33.70 -5.15
N THR A 473 -4.47 33.74 -6.49
CA THR A 473 -5.13 32.78 -7.38
C THR A 473 -4.27 31.55 -7.71
N VAL A 474 -3.02 31.49 -7.23
CA VAL A 474 -2.18 30.31 -7.43
C VAL A 474 -2.84 29.11 -6.77
N TYR A 475 -2.72 27.95 -7.40
CA TYR A 475 -3.18 26.69 -6.85
C TYR A 475 -2.65 26.48 -5.42
N GLY A 476 -3.57 26.26 -4.48
CA GLY A 476 -3.31 26.30 -3.03
C GLY A 476 -2.26 25.31 -2.53
N LEU A 477 -2.02 24.21 -3.25
CA LEU A 477 -0.98 23.24 -2.91
C LEU A 477 0.42 23.87 -2.90
N PHE A 478 0.72 24.81 -3.80
CA PHE A 478 2.04 25.47 -3.84
C PHE A 478 2.38 26.18 -2.51
N PRO A 479 1.60 27.18 -2.05
CA PRO A 479 1.88 27.86 -0.80
C PRO A 479 1.70 26.94 0.41
N ALA A 480 0.72 26.03 0.40
CA ALA A 480 0.50 25.09 1.49
C ALA A 480 1.70 24.14 1.68
N PHE A 481 2.25 23.60 0.60
CA PHE A 481 3.44 22.75 0.66
C PHE A 481 4.68 23.52 1.13
N VAL A 482 4.90 24.74 0.61
CA VAL A 482 6.03 25.59 1.03
C VAL A 482 5.94 25.91 2.53
N LEU A 483 4.78 26.36 3.01
CA LEU A 483 4.58 26.68 4.42
C LEU A 483 4.72 25.44 5.30
N SER A 484 4.18 24.30 4.86
CA SER A 484 4.33 23.03 5.56
C SER A 484 5.80 22.60 5.69
N VAL A 485 6.58 22.67 4.61
CA VAL A 485 8.03 22.38 4.64
C VAL A 485 8.78 23.33 5.57
N LEU A 486 8.48 24.64 5.50
CA LEU A 486 9.11 25.62 6.39
C LEU A 486 8.80 25.33 7.85
N THR A 487 7.54 25.03 8.19
CA THR A 487 7.14 24.64 9.55
C THR A 487 7.85 23.37 9.99
N LEU A 488 7.89 22.34 9.13
CA LEU A 488 8.59 21.08 9.41
C LEU A 488 10.05 21.34 9.78
N VAL A 489 10.75 22.14 8.96
CA VAL A 489 12.16 22.46 9.15
C VAL A 489 12.36 23.26 10.43
N ILE A 490 11.62 24.36 10.59
CA ILE A 490 11.76 25.26 11.74
C ILE A 490 11.52 24.49 13.05
N VAL A 491 10.40 23.80 13.18
CA VAL A 491 10.05 23.10 14.42
C VAL A 491 11.01 21.94 14.70
N SER A 492 11.45 21.19 13.69
CA SER A 492 12.45 20.12 13.87
C SER A 492 13.84 20.65 14.25
N LEU A 493 14.17 21.90 13.93
CA LEU A 493 15.40 22.54 14.38
C LEU A 493 15.33 22.93 15.87
N PHE A 494 14.15 23.31 16.36
CA PHE A 494 13.89 23.69 17.75
C PHE A 494 13.54 22.52 18.68
N THR A 495 13.36 21.31 18.14
CA THR A 495 13.04 20.09 18.90
C THR A 495 14.15 19.04 18.74
N SER A 496 14.09 17.99 19.54
CA SER A 496 15.12 16.95 19.57
C SER A 496 14.77 15.81 18.60
N PRO A 497 15.71 15.38 17.74
CA PRO A 497 15.51 14.16 16.94
C PRO A 497 15.41 12.92 17.85
N PRO A 498 14.77 11.84 17.37
CA PRO A 498 14.69 10.61 18.14
C PRO A 498 16.07 9.99 18.41
N ASP A 499 16.18 9.22 19.48
CA ASP A 499 17.42 8.54 19.86
C ASP A 499 17.75 7.40 18.86
N GLY A 500 19.06 7.16 18.64
CA GLY A 500 19.54 6.08 17.76
C GLY A 500 19.25 6.30 16.26
N VAL A 501 18.94 7.52 15.83
CA VAL A 501 18.62 7.83 14.42
C VAL A 501 19.73 7.42 13.45
N ASP A 502 21.00 7.63 13.80
CA ASP A 502 22.11 7.30 12.90
C ASP A 502 22.20 5.80 12.64
N GLU A 503 21.98 4.96 13.66
CA GLU A 503 21.94 3.50 13.56
C GLU A 503 20.72 3.03 12.74
N ARG A 504 19.55 3.63 12.97
CA ARG A 504 18.33 3.34 12.17
C ARG A 504 18.58 3.67 10.70
N PHE A 505 19.20 4.80 10.38
CA PHE A 505 19.57 5.15 9.00
C PHE A 505 20.65 4.25 8.40
N ALA A 506 21.66 3.87 9.18
CA ALA A 506 22.69 2.95 8.71
C ALA A 506 22.08 1.58 8.34
N THR A 507 21.13 1.11 9.14
CA THR A 507 20.37 -0.14 8.88
C THR A 507 19.61 -0.06 7.56
N PHE A 508 19.05 1.11 7.24
CA PHE A 508 18.34 1.33 5.99
C PHE A 508 19.23 1.28 4.73
N ASP A 509 20.52 1.61 4.84
CA ASP A 509 21.46 1.56 3.72
C ASP A 509 21.94 0.12 3.43
N LYS A 510 21.91 -0.80 4.41
CA LYS A 510 22.27 -2.23 4.25
C LYS A 510 21.28 -3.00 3.36
N PRO A 511 21.69 -3.91 2.45
CA PRO A 511 20.76 -4.68 1.62
C PRO A 511 19.76 -5.48 2.48
N LEU A 512 18.51 -5.61 2.03
CA LEU A 512 17.42 -6.22 2.82
C LEU A 512 17.77 -7.66 3.28
N SER A 513 18.49 -8.40 2.42
CA SER A 513 18.99 -9.75 2.72
C SER A 513 20.05 -9.80 3.84
N ALA A 514 20.76 -8.70 4.09
CA ALA A 514 21.76 -8.60 5.16
C ALA A 514 21.16 -8.14 6.49
N VAL A 515 19.99 -7.50 6.46
CA VAL A 515 19.29 -7.03 7.68
C VAL A 515 18.29 -8.06 8.18
N LEU A 516 17.62 -8.78 7.27
CA LEU A 516 16.70 -9.86 7.64
C LEU A 516 17.41 -11.16 8.05
N SER A 517 18.74 -11.25 7.82
CA SER A 517 19.59 -12.35 8.27
C SER A 517 20.27 -12.08 9.63
N GLU A 518 20.06 -10.90 10.23
CA GLU A 518 20.61 -10.49 11.52
C GLU A 518 19.42 -10.24 12.49
N ASP A 519 19.54 -10.72 13.73
CA ASP A 519 18.53 -10.70 14.82
C ASP A 519 18.10 -9.29 15.31
N ASP A 520 18.26 -8.24 14.49
CA ASP A 520 18.12 -6.82 14.86
C ASP A 520 16.89 -6.16 14.22
N SER A 521 15.74 -6.84 14.23
CA SER A 521 14.48 -6.11 14.06
C SER A 521 14.23 -5.28 15.32
N PRO A 522 14.15 -3.93 15.24
CA PRO A 522 13.97 -3.11 16.43
C PRO A 522 12.69 -3.51 17.20
N GLU A 523 12.85 -3.64 18.51
CA GLU A 523 11.90 -4.20 19.49
C GLU A 523 10.56 -3.44 19.61
N TYR A 524 10.38 -2.34 18.89
CA TYR A 524 9.14 -1.53 18.89
C TYR A 524 8.14 -1.92 17.77
N ALA A 525 8.34 -3.03 17.06
CA ALA A 525 7.53 -3.43 15.91
C ALA A 525 6.47 -4.50 16.27
N THR A 526 5.39 -4.11 16.94
CA THR A 526 4.11 -4.85 16.91
C THR A 526 2.97 -3.84 16.79
N ASP A 527 2.30 -3.77 15.64
CA ASP A 527 0.84 -3.99 15.63
C ASP A 527 0.25 -4.53 14.29
N GLY A 528 0.98 -4.61 13.16
CA GLY A 528 0.34 -4.91 11.86
C GLY A 528 0.66 -6.23 11.14
N GLY A 529 1.47 -7.13 11.70
CA GLY A 529 2.01 -8.27 10.93
C GLY A 529 2.37 -9.49 11.77
N ALA A 530 1.36 -10.29 12.09
CA ALA A 530 1.40 -11.67 12.56
C ALA A 530 2.61 -12.08 13.44
N VAL A 531 2.49 -11.83 14.75
CA VAL A 531 2.80 -12.85 15.78
C VAL A 531 1.76 -12.73 16.87
N ALA A 532 0.88 -13.73 17.01
CA ALA A 532 0.54 -14.34 18.29
C ALA A 532 -0.52 -15.41 18.07
N ALA A 533 -0.15 -16.66 18.32
CA ALA A 533 -1.02 -17.50 19.12
C ALA A 533 -0.35 -17.60 20.49
N SER A 534 -1.09 -17.18 21.52
CA SER A 534 -0.90 -17.43 22.95
C SER A 534 -0.50 -16.23 23.80
N THR A 535 -1.45 -15.86 24.63
CA THR A 535 -1.41 -14.95 25.78
C THR A 535 -0.49 -15.47 26.89
N ALA A 536 0.54 -14.70 27.25
CA ALA A 536 1.05 -14.46 28.61
C ALA A 536 2.44 -13.82 28.49
N SER A 537 2.54 -12.51 28.76
CA SER A 537 3.82 -11.78 28.98
C SER A 537 4.96 -12.27 28.10
N ASP A 538 4.90 -12.10 26.77
CA ASP A 538 5.87 -12.76 25.89
C ASP A 538 7.12 -11.91 25.59
N PRO A 539 8.33 -12.51 25.65
CA PRO A 539 9.63 -11.85 25.62
C PRO A 539 10.11 -11.73 24.17
N LYS A 540 11.31 -11.15 24.00
CA LYS A 540 12.16 -11.23 22.79
C LYS A 540 11.85 -12.43 21.90
N VAL A 541 11.81 -12.24 20.58
CA VAL A 541 11.78 -13.33 19.58
C VAL A 541 12.89 -14.32 19.93
N ILE A 542 12.52 -15.48 20.48
CA ILE A 542 13.47 -16.45 20.97
C ILE A 542 14.08 -17.16 19.75
N THR A 543 15.35 -16.86 19.47
CA THR A 543 16.13 -17.56 18.44
C THR A 543 16.41 -19.01 18.87
N GLU A 544 16.83 -19.88 17.96
CA GLU A 544 17.27 -21.24 18.34
C GLU A 544 18.35 -21.19 19.43
N ALA A 545 19.26 -20.21 19.33
CA ALA A 545 20.31 -19.99 20.31
C ALA A 545 19.78 -19.45 21.65
N ASP A 546 18.79 -18.57 21.65
CA ASP A 546 18.18 -18.06 22.89
C ASP A 546 17.34 -19.13 23.58
N ASN A 547 16.69 -20.01 22.81
CA ASN A 547 15.91 -21.10 23.37
C ASN A 547 16.84 -22.19 23.95
N VAL A 548 17.95 -22.50 23.26
CA VAL A 548 19.05 -23.32 23.82
C VAL A 548 19.60 -22.68 25.09
N ARG A 549 19.93 -21.38 25.07
CA ARG A 549 20.47 -20.63 26.22
C ARG A 549 19.53 -20.72 27.42
N ASN A 550 18.25 -20.47 27.23
CA ASN A 550 17.26 -20.52 28.31
C ASN A 550 17.17 -21.92 28.93
N HIS A 551 17.22 -22.96 28.12
CA HIS A 551 17.16 -24.35 28.61
C HIS A 551 18.47 -24.76 29.29
N VAL A 552 19.63 -24.40 28.74
CA VAL A 552 20.94 -24.65 29.36
C VAL A 552 21.05 -23.91 30.68
N ALA A 553 20.64 -22.65 30.73
CA ALA A 553 20.62 -21.85 31.96
C ALA A 553 19.65 -22.42 33.00
N ALA A 554 18.47 -22.90 32.60
CA ALA A 554 17.51 -23.51 33.52
C ALA A 554 18.01 -24.84 34.11
N VAL A 555 18.72 -25.66 33.31
CA VAL A 555 19.36 -26.90 33.79
C VAL A 555 20.55 -26.59 34.70
N ALA A 556 21.35 -25.56 34.39
CA ALA A 556 22.46 -25.12 35.24
C ALA A 556 21.99 -24.48 36.57
N ALA A 557 20.80 -23.90 36.59
CA ALA A 557 20.22 -23.21 37.74
C ALA A 557 19.56 -24.13 38.78
N GLU A 558 19.75 -25.45 38.72
CA GLU A 558 19.25 -26.43 39.71
C GLU A 558 19.64 -26.15 41.19
N ASN A 559 20.40 -25.07 41.48
CA ASN A 559 20.67 -24.61 42.84
C ASN A 559 20.40 -23.12 43.14
N THR A 560 19.79 -22.33 42.25
CA THR A 560 19.44 -20.95 42.61
C THR A 560 18.21 -20.43 41.87
N THR A 561 17.23 -19.98 42.65
CA THR A 561 15.94 -19.41 42.24
C THR A 561 16.08 -18.31 41.19
N VAL A 562 15.51 -18.52 40.01
CA VAL A 562 15.28 -17.47 39.00
C VAL A 562 13.94 -16.79 39.28
N ASP A 563 13.95 -15.46 39.22
CA ASP A 563 12.86 -14.54 39.55
C ASP A 563 11.59 -14.79 38.70
N ALA A 564 10.43 -14.53 39.31
CA ALA A 564 9.13 -15.02 38.88
C ALA A 564 8.60 -14.32 37.61
N GLY A 565 8.17 -15.09 36.59
CA GLY A 565 7.41 -14.52 35.46
C GLY A 565 6.96 -15.44 34.33
N GLN A 566 7.69 -16.51 33.99
CA GLN A 566 7.29 -17.47 32.94
C GLN A 566 7.52 -18.91 33.39
N PRO A 567 6.63 -19.87 33.06
CA PRO A 567 6.91 -21.29 33.29
C PRO A 567 8.04 -21.70 32.35
N ALA A 568 9.26 -21.80 32.87
CA ALA A 568 10.37 -22.41 32.15
C ALA A 568 10.00 -23.88 31.89
N VAL A 569 9.69 -24.21 30.64
CA VAL A 569 9.66 -25.59 30.19
C VAL A 569 11.13 -26.05 30.21
N THR A 570 11.53 -26.81 31.21
CA THR A 570 12.93 -27.25 31.40
C THR A 570 13.16 -28.54 30.62
N GLY A 571 14.15 -28.56 29.73
CA GLY A 571 14.55 -29.78 29.02
C GLY A 571 15.13 -30.80 30.00
N GLU A 572 14.96 -32.10 29.71
CA GLU A 572 15.47 -33.16 30.58
C GLU A 572 16.95 -33.42 30.25
N HIS A 573 17.81 -33.39 31.27
CA HIS A 573 19.22 -33.77 31.14
C HIS A 573 19.38 -35.28 31.28
N HIS A 574 20.06 -35.89 30.31
CA HIS A 574 20.38 -37.31 30.31
C HIS A 574 21.90 -37.50 30.19
N GLU A 575 22.47 -38.37 31.04
CA GLU A 575 23.87 -38.79 30.88
C GLU A 575 24.08 -39.49 29.53
N HIS A 576 23.10 -40.28 29.09
CA HIS A 576 23.07 -40.92 27.78
C HIS A 576 21.61 -41.00 27.31
N ALA A 577 21.32 -40.58 26.07
CA ALA A 577 20.02 -40.76 25.43
C ALA A 577 20.17 -41.36 24.03
N ASP A 578 19.36 -42.38 23.74
CA ASP A 578 19.25 -42.97 22.40
C ASP A 578 18.24 -42.16 21.58
N LEU A 579 18.74 -41.34 20.66
CA LEU A 579 17.94 -40.41 19.87
C LEU A 579 18.04 -40.74 18.38
N SER A 580 16.92 -40.61 17.67
CA SER A 580 16.94 -40.49 16.20
C SER A 580 17.41 -39.08 15.86
N VAL A 581 18.62 -38.92 15.34
CA VAL A 581 19.19 -37.58 15.07
C VAL A 581 19.38 -37.38 13.57
N PHE A 582 19.35 -36.11 13.15
CA PHE A 582 19.91 -35.76 11.86
C PHE A 582 21.43 -35.97 11.90
N PRO A 583 22.03 -36.62 10.89
CA PRO A 583 23.47 -36.85 10.84
C PRO A 583 24.22 -35.52 11.00
N PRO A 584 25.00 -35.35 12.08
CA PRO A 584 25.67 -34.10 12.34
C PRO A 584 26.86 -33.96 11.36
N ALA A 585 26.92 -32.85 10.63
CA ALA A 585 28.08 -32.49 9.82
C ALA A 585 29.29 -32.16 10.71
N ILE A 586 29.02 -31.54 11.86
CA ILE A 586 30.00 -31.28 12.92
C ILE A 586 29.78 -32.28 14.03
N THR A 587 30.71 -33.21 14.22
CA THR A 587 30.62 -34.22 15.27
C THR A 587 31.07 -33.68 16.63
N ARG A 588 30.61 -34.32 17.71
CA ARG A 588 31.03 -33.98 19.08
C ARG A 588 32.56 -34.03 19.26
N GLU A 589 33.23 -34.98 18.63
CA GLU A 589 34.69 -35.13 18.69
C GLU A 589 35.41 -33.91 18.09
N MET A 590 34.91 -33.40 16.97
CA MET A 590 35.47 -32.21 16.30
C MET A 590 35.45 -30.99 17.22
N VAL A 591 34.34 -30.75 17.92
CA VAL A 591 34.20 -29.60 18.81
C VAL A 591 34.91 -29.80 20.16
N THR A 592 35.05 -31.04 20.61
CA THR A 592 35.74 -31.37 21.87
C THR A 592 37.24 -31.08 21.78
N ASN A 593 37.87 -31.38 20.64
CA ASN A 593 39.32 -31.15 20.43
C ASN A 593 39.74 -29.68 20.54
N GLU A 594 38.80 -28.76 20.35
CA GLU A 594 39.05 -27.33 20.39
C GLU A 594 38.41 -26.63 21.60
N SER A 595 37.80 -27.41 22.50
CA SER A 595 37.15 -26.93 23.71
C SER A 595 38.15 -26.74 24.85
N THR A 596 37.89 -25.78 25.74
CA THR A 596 38.63 -25.60 27.00
C THR A 596 37.91 -26.20 28.21
N GLY A 597 36.74 -26.82 28.01
CA GLY A 597 35.87 -27.32 29.08
C GLY A 597 34.92 -28.44 28.62
N ARG A 598 33.84 -28.65 29.37
CA ARG A 598 32.81 -29.68 29.06
C ARG A 598 32.04 -29.30 27.79
N VAL A 599 31.65 -30.31 27.01
CA VAL A 599 30.76 -30.17 25.86
C VAL A 599 29.41 -30.76 26.23
N ILE A 600 28.33 -30.02 26.02
CA ILE A 600 26.95 -30.50 26.25
C ILE A 600 26.22 -30.51 24.91
N ALA A 601 25.43 -31.55 24.67
CA ALA A 601 24.55 -31.61 23.51
C ALA A 601 23.16 -31.08 23.87
N VAL A 602 22.50 -30.37 22.96
CA VAL A 602 21.09 -29.99 23.10
C VAL A 602 20.33 -30.52 21.90
N ALA A 603 19.33 -31.36 22.15
CA ALA A 603 18.56 -32.06 21.14
C ALA A 603 17.20 -31.38 20.90
N TYR A 604 16.99 -30.85 19.69
CA TYR A 604 15.78 -30.16 19.25
C TYR A 604 14.84 -31.08 18.48
N PRO A 605 13.58 -31.26 18.91
CA PRO A 605 12.63 -32.11 18.19
C PRO A 605 12.16 -31.45 16.89
N HIS A 606 12.38 -32.12 15.76
CA HIS A 606 11.86 -31.76 14.46
C HIS A 606 11.04 -32.90 13.85
N ARG A 607 10.05 -32.51 13.04
CA ARG A 607 9.32 -33.42 12.16
C ARG A 607 9.40 -32.89 10.74
N VAL A 608 9.92 -33.68 9.81
CA VAL A 608 10.07 -33.30 8.41
C VAL A 608 9.06 -34.07 7.57
N TYR A 609 8.30 -33.34 6.76
CA TYR A 609 7.19 -33.83 5.96
C TYR A 609 7.51 -33.69 4.49
N GLU A 610 7.21 -34.71 3.71
CA GLU A 610 7.05 -34.61 2.27
C GLU A 610 5.55 -34.54 1.98
N THR A 611 5.18 -33.54 1.20
CA THR A 611 3.78 -33.25 0.89
C THR A 611 3.62 -33.10 -0.60
N GLU A 612 2.59 -33.75 -1.14
CA GLU A 612 2.17 -33.61 -2.53
C GLU A 612 0.88 -32.80 -2.54
N THR A 613 0.80 -31.81 -3.42
CA THR A 613 -0.40 -30.98 -3.56
C THR A 613 -0.88 -31.05 -5.00
N ASP A 614 -2.08 -31.59 -5.20
CA ASP A 614 -2.67 -31.69 -6.53
C ASP A 614 -3.25 -30.36 -6.97
N VAL A 615 -2.68 -29.78 -8.02
CA VAL A 615 -3.04 -28.46 -8.53
C VAL A 615 -3.88 -28.61 -9.80
N ASP A 616 -5.18 -28.37 -9.66
CA ASP A 616 -6.08 -28.22 -10.80
C ASP A 616 -6.04 -26.78 -11.33
N ARG A 617 -5.83 -26.63 -12.64
CA ARG A 617 -5.65 -25.34 -13.30
C ARG A 617 -6.70 -25.15 -14.39
N PRO A 618 -7.44 -24.03 -14.39
CA PRO A 618 -8.40 -23.81 -15.45
C PRO A 618 -7.64 -23.56 -16.76
N PHE A 619 -8.01 -24.31 -17.80
CA PHE A 619 -7.45 -24.21 -19.17
C PHE A 619 -6.01 -24.72 -19.37
N MET A 620 -5.43 -25.42 -18.40
CA MET A 620 -4.12 -26.11 -18.51
C MET A 620 -4.18 -27.52 -17.92
N SER A 621 -3.17 -28.36 -18.17
CA SER A 621 -3.10 -29.67 -17.53
C SER A 621 -2.85 -29.50 -16.02
N SER A 622 -3.54 -30.30 -15.22
CA SER A 622 -3.24 -30.45 -13.79
C SER A 622 -1.81 -30.95 -13.61
N TYR A 623 -1.22 -30.63 -12.45
CA TYR A 623 0.09 -31.12 -12.05
C TYR A 623 0.15 -31.24 -10.53
N THR A 624 1.07 -32.07 -10.04
CA THR A 624 1.33 -32.24 -8.61
C THR A 624 2.55 -31.40 -8.22
N ASP A 625 2.41 -30.61 -7.16
CA ASP A 625 3.48 -29.76 -6.61
C ASP A 625 4.00 -30.36 -5.29
N ASP A 626 5.28 -30.67 -5.26
CA ASP A 626 5.91 -31.39 -4.14
C ASP A 626 6.69 -30.41 -3.26
N HIS A 627 6.44 -30.46 -1.95
CA HIS A 627 7.14 -29.65 -0.97
C HIS A 627 7.70 -30.51 0.15
N VAL A 628 8.88 -30.14 0.64
CA VAL A 628 9.41 -30.67 1.90
C VAL A 628 9.33 -29.59 2.97
N VAL A 629 8.62 -29.89 4.06
CA VAL A 629 8.37 -28.97 5.16
C VAL A 629 9.04 -29.50 6.42
N SER A 630 9.95 -28.75 7.01
CA SER A 630 10.49 -29.05 8.34
C SER A 630 9.71 -28.28 9.39
N VAL A 631 9.16 -28.98 10.37
CA VAL A 631 8.44 -28.41 11.51
C VAL A 631 9.32 -28.54 12.75
N ASP A 632 9.78 -27.40 13.25
CA ASP A 632 10.34 -27.26 14.58
C ASP A 632 9.23 -27.38 15.61
N CYS A 633 9.27 -28.47 16.38
CA CYS A 633 8.21 -28.82 17.29
C CYS A 633 8.34 -28.14 18.66
N SER A 634 9.50 -27.55 18.99
CA SER A 634 9.67 -26.76 20.21
C SER A 634 9.32 -25.27 19.97
N ARG A 635 9.58 -24.74 18.78
CA ARG A 635 9.26 -23.34 18.42
C ARG A 635 7.92 -23.16 17.72
N ARG A 636 7.21 -24.26 17.48
CA ARG A 636 5.99 -24.31 16.68
C ARG A 636 6.20 -23.62 15.32
N LEU A 637 7.32 -23.86 14.64
CA LEU A 637 7.69 -23.16 13.40
C LEU A 637 7.76 -24.16 12.23
N ALA A 638 7.29 -23.77 11.05
CA ALA A 638 7.36 -24.60 9.86
C ALA A 638 8.11 -23.85 8.76
N VAL A 639 9.18 -24.46 8.24
CA VAL A 639 10.12 -23.88 7.28
C VAL A 639 10.33 -24.79 6.10
N ARG A 640 10.77 -24.23 4.97
CA ARG A 640 11.08 -25.00 3.76
C ARG A 640 12.36 -25.79 3.98
N ALA A 641 12.31 -27.07 3.63
CA ALA A 641 13.47 -27.92 3.48
C ALA A 641 13.64 -28.30 2.01
N ASP A 642 14.86 -28.66 1.62
CA ASP A 642 15.16 -29.04 0.24
C ASP A 642 14.95 -30.55 0.01
N MET A 643 15.04 -31.37 1.06
CA MET A 643 14.96 -32.83 0.99
C MET A 643 14.59 -33.44 2.35
N ILE A 644 13.98 -34.63 2.35
CA ILE A 644 13.84 -35.41 3.58
C ILE A 644 15.23 -35.92 3.99
N PRO A 645 15.71 -35.54 5.19
CA PRO A 645 17.01 -36.00 5.67
C PRO A 645 16.97 -37.49 6.02
N GLU A 646 18.09 -38.18 5.83
CA GLU A 646 18.31 -39.48 6.45
C GLU A 646 18.45 -39.31 7.96
N THR A 647 17.97 -40.28 8.74
CA THR A 647 18.04 -40.25 10.21
C THR A 647 18.77 -41.48 10.72
N GLY A 648 19.59 -41.31 11.74
CA GLY A 648 20.31 -42.40 12.39
C GLY A 648 20.01 -42.46 13.88
N GLY A 649 19.81 -43.67 14.41
CA GLY A 649 19.81 -43.87 15.86
C GLY A 649 21.22 -43.66 16.40
N GLN A 650 21.40 -42.70 17.30
CA GLN A 650 22.67 -42.38 17.93
C GLN A 650 22.49 -42.25 19.44
N THR A 651 23.34 -42.93 20.20
CA THR A 651 23.49 -42.68 21.64
C THR A 651 24.28 -41.39 21.82
N VAL A 652 23.63 -40.35 22.34
CA VAL A 652 24.25 -39.05 22.62
C VAL A 652 24.50 -38.96 24.13
N SER A 653 25.75 -38.79 24.53
CA SER A 653 26.14 -38.57 25.93
C SER A 653 25.96 -37.11 26.34
N ASP A 654 25.76 -36.83 27.64
CA ASP A 654 25.59 -35.48 28.21
C ASP A 654 24.70 -34.59 27.33
N VAL A 655 23.41 -34.92 27.26
CA VAL A 655 22.44 -34.29 26.36
C VAL A 655 21.23 -33.75 27.10
N ILE A 656 20.81 -32.54 26.74
CA ILE A 656 19.55 -31.93 27.16
C ILE A 656 18.56 -32.16 26.02
N VAL A 657 17.49 -32.92 26.29
CA VAL A 657 16.43 -33.19 25.31
C VAL A 657 15.31 -32.19 25.53
N LEU A 658 14.99 -31.41 24.49
CA LEU A 658 13.90 -30.45 24.56
C LEU A 658 12.54 -31.13 24.35
N PRO A 659 11.52 -30.75 25.13
CA PRO A 659 10.18 -31.26 24.90
C PRO A 659 9.58 -30.70 23.62
N SER A 660 8.64 -31.47 23.05
CA SER A 660 7.83 -31.02 21.93
C SER A 660 6.68 -30.15 22.45
N GLU A 661 6.57 -28.93 21.94
CA GLU A 661 5.46 -27.99 22.19
C GLU A 661 4.29 -28.19 21.23
N LEU A 662 4.45 -29.05 20.23
CA LEU A 662 3.40 -29.47 19.30
C LEU A 662 3.07 -30.94 19.51
N ASP A 663 1.77 -31.24 19.56
CA ASP A 663 1.31 -32.61 19.35
C ASP A 663 1.42 -33.00 17.86
N GLN A 664 1.26 -34.31 17.60
CA GLN A 664 1.38 -34.87 16.26
C GLN A 664 0.45 -34.20 15.25
N ARG A 665 -0.81 -34.00 15.64
CA ARG A 665 -1.85 -33.45 14.77
C ARG A 665 -1.57 -31.98 14.45
N GLN A 666 -1.13 -31.21 15.44
CA GLN A 666 -0.77 -29.81 15.28
C GLN A 666 0.42 -29.64 14.34
N ALA A 667 1.43 -30.51 14.44
CA ALA A 667 2.59 -30.47 13.55
C ALA A 667 2.20 -30.85 12.10
N ASP A 668 1.35 -31.86 11.91
CA ASP A 668 0.82 -32.29 10.60
C ASP A 668 0.00 -31.16 9.94
N GLU A 669 -0.91 -30.52 10.68
CA GLU A 669 -1.71 -29.38 10.21
C GLU A 669 -0.82 -28.20 9.79
N LYS A 670 0.25 -27.95 10.55
CA LYS A 670 1.21 -26.87 10.26
C LYS A 670 1.98 -27.13 8.98
N ALA A 671 2.37 -28.38 8.73
CA ALA A 671 3.04 -28.79 7.51
C ALA A 671 2.14 -28.61 6.28
N ARG A 672 0.91 -29.14 6.33
CA ARG A 672 -0.08 -28.99 5.24
C ARG A 672 -0.38 -27.52 4.94
N SER A 673 -0.58 -26.71 5.98
CA SER A 673 -0.85 -25.28 5.82
C SER A 673 0.29 -24.53 5.11
N GLN A 674 1.55 -24.89 5.37
CA GLN A 674 2.68 -24.25 4.69
C GLN A 674 2.83 -24.69 3.24
N ALA A 675 2.73 -25.99 2.96
CA ALA A 675 2.79 -26.51 1.60
C ALA A 675 1.65 -25.93 0.72
N PHE A 676 0.44 -25.85 1.25
CA PHE A 676 -0.70 -25.19 0.60
C PHE A 676 -0.40 -23.71 0.29
N LYS A 677 0.12 -22.96 1.26
CA LYS A 677 0.51 -21.55 1.08
C LYS A 677 1.61 -21.37 0.03
N TRP A 678 2.56 -22.29 -0.07
CA TRP A 678 3.60 -22.21 -1.10
C TRP A 678 3.05 -22.53 -2.49
N THR A 679 2.16 -23.51 -2.60
CA THR A 679 1.47 -23.87 -3.85
C THR A 679 0.61 -22.71 -4.38
N LEU A 680 -0.07 -21.98 -3.48
CA LEU A 680 -0.84 -20.78 -3.82
C LEU A 680 0.00 -19.63 -4.40
N ARG A 681 1.31 -19.59 -4.11
CA ARG A 681 2.20 -18.51 -4.58
C ARG A 681 2.64 -18.69 -6.03
N THR A 682 2.55 -19.91 -6.57
CA THR A 682 3.10 -20.28 -7.87
C THR A 682 2.04 -20.56 -8.92
N SER A 683 0.78 -20.80 -8.53
CA SER A 683 -0.27 -21.27 -9.43
C SER A 683 -1.63 -20.59 -9.23
N VAL A 684 -2.34 -20.40 -10.35
CA VAL A 684 -3.75 -19.99 -10.39
C VAL A 684 -4.61 -21.25 -10.35
N LEU A 685 -5.39 -21.40 -9.29
CA LEU A 685 -6.14 -22.62 -8.98
C LEU A 685 -7.58 -22.55 -9.49
N ALA A 686 -8.11 -23.69 -9.96
CA ALA A 686 -9.53 -23.85 -10.28
C ALA A 686 -10.37 -24.20 -9.05
N ASP A 687 -9.84 -25.06 -8.18
CA ASP A 687 -10.45 -25.54 -6.93
C ASP A 687 -9.41 -25.51 -5.79
N VAL A 688 -9.86 -25.69 -4.54
CA VAL A 688 -8.97 -25.76 -3.37
C VAL A 688 -8.14 -27.04 -3.45
N PRO A 689 -6.81 -26.96 -3.63
CA PRO A 689 -5.99 -28.15 -3.77
C PRO A 689 -5.89 -28.90 -2.45
N GLU A 690 -6.03 -30.22 -2.49
CA GLU A 690 -5.77 -31.07 -1.34
C GLU A 690 -4.27 -31.32 -1.23
N THR A 691 -3.71 -31.00 -0.07
CA THR A 691 -2.32 -31.31 0.26
C THR A 691 -2.29 -32.61 1.06
N GLU A 692 -1.71 -33.66 0.48
CA GLU A 692 -1.49 -34.94 1.14
C GLU A 692 -0.08 -35.01 1.72
N ILE A 693 0.06 -35.63 2.90
CA ILE A 693 1.37 -35.92 3.50
C ILE A 693 1.74 -37.34 3.04
N THR A 694 2.78 -37.46 2.23
CA THR A 694 3.21 -38.75 1.68
C THR A 694 4.25 -39.43 2.57
N ARG A 695 5.07 -38.64 3.28
CA ARG A 695 6.09 -39.16 4.19
C ARG A 695 6.34 -38.22 5.36
N VAL A 696 6.62 -38.80 6.54
CA VAL A 696 7.00 -38.09 7.76
C VAL A 696 8.24 -38.73 8.37
N VAL A 697 9.15 -37.89 8.85
CA VAL A 697 10.36 -38.32 9.55
C VAL A 697 10.54 -37.50 10.82
N ASP A 698 10.68 -38.20 11.95
CA ASP A 698 10.87 -37.60 13.26
C ASP A 698 12.34 -37.76 13.68
N ALA A 699 12.99 -36.64 13.99
CA ALA A 699 14.39 -36.65 14.42
C ALA A 699 14.76 -35.39 15.19
N TYR A 700 15.88 -35.49 15.90
CA TYR A 700 16.44 -34.41 16.67
C TYR A 700 17.58 -33.73 15.91
N LYS A 701 17.55 -32.40 15.89
CA LYS A 701 18.69 -31.58 15.50
C LYS A 701 19.56 -31.33 16.74
N LEU A 702 20.86 -31.61 16.65
CA LEU A 702 21.76 -31.39 17.77
C LEU A 702 22.39 -29.99 17.71
N TYR A 703 22.63 -29.42 18.87
CA TYR A 703 23.48 -28.26 19.07
C TYR A 703 24.57 -28.61 20.07
N TRP A 704 25.81 -28.23 19.78
CA TRP A 704 26.91 -28.41 20.70
C TRP A 704 27.12 -27.12 21.48
N VAL A 705 27.01 -27.19 22.80
CA VAL A 705 27.37 -26.10 23.70
C VAL A 705 28.78 -26.37 24.18
N VAL A 706 29.70 -25.45 23.90
CA VAL A 706 31.14 -25.64 24.07
C VAL A 706 31.73 -24.45 24.81
N GLU A 707 32.55 -24.72 25.82
CA GLU A 707 33.35 -23.68 26.47
C GLU A 707 34.59 -23.34 25.63
N ARG A 708 34.78 -22.05 25.29
CA ARG A 708 35.96 -21.52 24.58
C ARG A 708 36.69 -20.49 25.46
N PRO A 709 37.96 -20.14 25.17
CA PRO A 709 38.67 -19.07 25.90
C PRO A 709 37.97 -17.71 25.88
N SER A 710 37.10 -17.46 24.90
CA SER A 710 36.28 -16.26 24.74
C SER A 710 34.90 -16.33 25.39
N GLY A 711 34.56 -17.45 26.07
CA GLY A 711 33.25 -17.73 26.65
C GLY A 711 32.54 -18.93 26.00
N ALA A 712 31.40 -19.34 26.56
CA ALA A 712 30.58 -20.41 26.02
C ALA A 712 30.01 -20.06 24.63
N VAL A 713 29.96 -21.03 23.72
CA VAL A 713 29.41 -20.91 22.37
C VAL A 713 28.43 -22.05 22.07
N ILE A 714 27.42 -21.77 21.24
CA ILE A 714 26.59 -22.81 20.61
C ILE A 714 27.06 -23.01 19.18
N ILE A 715 27.21 -24.27 18.78
CA ILE A 715 27.53 -24.68 17.42
C ILE A 715 26.38 -25.54 16.89
N ASP A 716 25.81 -25.15 15.75
CA ASP A 716 24.82 -25.94 15.02
C ASP A 716 25.47 -27.21 14.45
N SER A 717 24.95 -28.40 14.80
CA SER A 717 25.57 -29.66 14.36
C SER A 717 25.44 -29.93 12.86
N ILE A 718 24.51 -29.28 12.16
CA ILE A 718 24.27 -29.45 10.72
C ILE A 718 24.97 -28.35 9.93
N GLN A 719 24.79 -27.09 10.32
CA GLN A 719 25.33 -25.94 9.57
C GLN A 719 26.74 -25.54 10.00
N GLY A 720 27.18 -25.94 11.20
CA GLY A 720 28.46 -25.54 11.78
C GLY A 720 28.56 -24.06 12.16
N THR A 721 27.43 -23.34 12.18
CA THR A 721 27.40 -21.93 12.61
C THR A 721 27.62 -21.82 14.11
N GLU A 722 28.57 -20.99 14.50
CA GLU A 722 28.93 -20.74 15.89
C GLU A 722 28.34 -19.40 16.37
N ARG A 723 27.80 -19.37 17.60
CA ARG A 723 27.27 -18.16 18.24
C ARG A 723 27.72 -18.09 19.69
N THR A 724 28.13 -16.91 20.16
CA THR A 724 28.49 -16.68 21.57
C THR A 724 27.26 -16.74 22.47
N LEU A 725 27.44 -17.33 23.65
CA LEU A 725 26.41 -17.51 24.65
C LEU A 725 26.71 -16.64 25.87
N ASP A 726 26.37 -15.36 25.77
CA ASP A 726 26.63 -14.39 26.83
C ASP A 726 25.91 -14.77 28.12
N GLY A 727 26.65 -14.85 29.23
CA GLY A 727 26.13 -15.03 30.58
C GLY A 727 25.93 -16.47 31.08
N CYS A 728 26.38 -17.50 30.36
CA CYS A 728 26.50 -18.85 30.93
C CYS A 728 27.97 -19.22 31.10
N GLU A 729 28.33 -19.64 32.30
CA GLU A 729 29.58 -20.34 32.58
C GLU A 729 29.22 -21.83 32.74
N LEU A 730 29.86 -22.73 31.96
CA LEU A 730 29.71 -24.17 32.16
C LEU A 730 30.54 -24.59 33.40
N HIS A 731 30.08 -24.21 34.59
CA HIS A 731 30.71 -24.62 35.85
C HIS A 731 30.02 -25.87 36.43
N SER A 732 30.82 -26.95 36.47
CA SER A 732 30.61 -28.32 36.97
C SER A 732 29.51 -29.14 36.31
#